data_AF-A0A9N9E2T8-F1
#
_entry.id   AF-A0A9N9E2T8-F1
#
_cell.length_a   1.000
_cell.length_b   1.000
_cell.length_c   1.000
_cell.angle_alpha   90.00
_cell.angle_beta   90.00
_cell.angle_gamma   90.00
#
_symmetry.space_group_name_H-M   'P 1'
#
loop_
_entity.id
_entity.type
_entity.pdbx_description
1 polymer ?
#
loop_
_entity_poly.entity_id
_entity_poly.type
_entity_poly.pdbx_seq_one_letter_code
_entity_poly.pdbx_strand_id
1 'polypeptide(L)'
;MGKITAQDLKDYVIKVVINDPHQKHFDKLMEAIGSARIVMIGEASHGTSEFYRERIYLTQRLITEKGFTAVCVEADYPDSMTINRYIKNIAPKTIKTSIDSLQDFKRFPLWMWRNEEMLNYIDWCRRYNDKLEAEGKGYYDKVSFYGLDLYSLHASCEAVIDYLQKVDPDAAQKARKRYGIFERFGKDTMTYAFAARYGLVESAEKEVVAVLKDLCQKRCEYLLKQLKGSGPIEEYQFAAESNSLVVKDAEEYYRLMLFEDVKSWNLRDSHMVRTLNQILDHLTKCRNGCPAKAVIWAHNSHLGDARNTDMGISRGEINVGQLIREQFGDSSFNVGFTTYTGTVTAAHEWNTPAEVMKIVPGRKDSYEGFFHNIGEDLKISNFLIIFNKINPSPNPEESKKEIVSKNSTEKLSEPLLERAIGVIYRPNTERWSHYFSAKLSKQFDAVIHLDVTKAIMPIDKFKAFKRDEEENVPEVFNITMLIKRFGSLINVRICKVFTTIQLHQTRILVSKHLDIKSFSRNYHKERSQIINTSNVLFQVSKLTFPKNSLKLSNSIILSHHRKFNVTRPTRAPLPALPAFLTLFKTANAVIIVRAFSNLFLSILPFALRKNPNTGRRRTILLFLSTVFPLTGFGILFLAGLEQAPHTNRWRFRFMSFQEEKELCNSAFSLNYNQFKDKILGDDRIETIFVRHVVNNLVKGLSDDLMVLKTYKLEGLNYDSNVKIMENSEVEKLEPFVVYVVNDDSVVNAFSFGAARKILIFTGMLKAINYDEEFLSVILSHEIGHILQRHSSETLGFNQMMYILTDTLRTLLWFPFLAALGPFINDYIDVMAQKLIAAYAAGKYNQKEEKEADFVGLQLMALSGYHPKKAVELWSYLAINKDQVDLEDLPEFYLSHPSEHTRAQYLEEVLPEAHKIYEE
;
A
#
# COMPACT_ATOMS: atom_id res chain seq x y z
N MET A 1 -27.75 -22.08 14.01
CA MET A 1 -28.01 -23.49 13.66
C MET A 1 -27.00 -24.38 14.39
N GLY A 2 -27.12 -25.70 14.35
CA GLY A 2 -26.14 -26.58 15.00
C GLY A 2 -24.86 -26.70 14.20
N LYS A 3 -23.70 -26.54 14.85
CA LYS A 3 -22.38 -26.74 14.24
C LYS A 3 -22.27 -28.14 13.61
N ILE A 4 -21.55 -28.24 12.49
CA ILE A 4 -21.17 -29.54 11.93
C ILE A 4 -20.28 -30.31 12.90
N THR A 5 -20.50 -31.62 12.95
CA THR A 5 -19.67 -32.59 13.66
C THR A 5 -18.88 -33.44 12.66
N ALA A 6 -17.82 -34.12 13.12
CA ALA A 6 -17.13 -35.12 12.31
C ALA A 6 -18.07 -36.23 11.80
N GLN A 7 -19.13 -36.55 12.54
CA GLN A 7 -20.12 -37.54 12.16
C GLN A 7 -21.05 -37.08 11.01
N ASP A 8 -21.25 -35.76 10.81
CA ASP A 8 -21.95 -35.23 9.63
C ASP A 8 -21.10 -35.32 8.34
N LEU A 9 -19.77 -35.48 8.47
CA LEU A 9 -18.81 -35.48 7.35
C LEU A 9 -18.14 -36.83 7.09
N LYS A 10 -18.28 -37.79 8.01
CA LYS A 10 -17.64 -39.11 7.97
C LYS A 10 -17.70 -39.83 6.62
N ASP A 11 -18.84 -39.80 5.94
CA ASP A 11 -19.06 -40.51 4.67
C ASP A 11 -18.56 -39.72 3.44
N TYR A 12 -18.14 -38.46 3.62
CA TYR A 12 -17.70 -37.54 2.56
C TYR A 12 -16.19 -37.24 2.59
N VAL A 13 -15.48 -37.73 3.60
CA VAL A 13 -14.03 -37.58 3.79
C VAL A 13 -13.29 -38.67 3.03
N ILE A 14 -12.62 -38.31 1.93
CA ILE A 14 -11.79 -39.21 1.14
C ILE A 14 -10.36 -39.17 1.69
N LYS A 15 -9.87 -40.27 2.24
CA LYS A 15 -8.50 -40.34 2.79
C LYS A 15 -7.45 -40.08 1.69
N VAL A 16 -6.55 -39.14 1.94
CA VAL A 16 -5.39 -38.83 1.07
C VAL A 16 -4.16 -39.59 1.59
N VAL A 17 -3.42 -40.22 0.67
CA VAL A 17 -2.20 -40.97 1.00
C VAL A 17 -1.02 -40.29 0.33
N ILE A 18 -0.26 -39.52 1.12
CA ILE A 18 0.88 -38.74 0.63
C ILE A 18 1.95 -39.68 0.06
N ASN A 19 2.37 -39.41 -1.18
CA ASN A 19 3.26 -40.25 -2.00
C ASN A 19 2.67 -41.63 -2.40
N ASP A 20 1.34 -41.81 -2.47
CA ASP A 20 0.76 -43.00 -3.13
C ASP A 20 1.16 -43.04 -4.63
N PRO A 21 1.94 -44.04 -5.09
CA PRO A 21 2.33 -44.13 -6.50
C PRO A 21 1.15 -44.40 -7.44
N HIS A 22 0.00 -44.83 -6.92
CA HIS A 22 -1.23 -45.05 -7.69
C HIS A 22 -2.21 -43.87 -7.65
N GLN A 23 -1.98 -42.88 -6.77
CA GLN A 23 -2.75 -41.63 -6.67
C GLN A 23 -4.28 -41.83 -6.60
N LYS A 24 -4.75 -42.92 -5.97
CA LYS A 24 -6.16 -43.35 -6.03
C LYS A 24 -7.10 -42.42 -5.28
N HIS A 25 -6.60 -41.64 -4.33
CA HIS A 25 -7.39 -40.61 -3.64
C HIS A 25 -7.93 -39.53 -4.58
N PHE A 26 -7.35 -39.38 -5.78
CA PHE A 26 -7.87 -38.48 -6.82
C PHE A 26 -8.93 -39.08 -7.74
N ASP A 27 -9.27 -40.38 -7.67
CA ASP A 27 -10.22 -40.99 -8.62
C ASP A 27 -11.59 -40.27 -8.59
N LYS A 28 -12.18 -40.11 -7.40
CA LYS A 28 -13.42 -39.34 -7.21
C LYS A 28 -13.28 -37.85 -7.54
N LEU A 29 -12.10 -37.26 -7.35
CA LEU A 29 -11.86 -35.86 -7.73
C LEU A 29 -11.85 -35.70 -9.26
N MET A 30 -11.25 -36.66 -9.97
CA MET A 30 -11.24 -36.70 -11.42
C MET A 30 -12.65 -36.94 -11.98
N GLU A 31 -13.49 -37.73 -11.32
CA GLU A 31 -14.92 -37.84 -11.64
C GLU A 31 -15.64 -36.50 -11.46
N ALA A 32 -15.47 -35.83 -10.31
CA ALA A 32 -16.09 -34.54 -10.00
C ALA A 32 -15.65 -33.39 -10.93
N ILE A 33 -14.37 -33.34 -11.30
CA ILE A 33 -13.83 -32.41 -12.31
C ILE A 33 -14.52 -32.62 -13.68
N GLY A 34 -14.94 -33.84 -13.98
CA GLY A 34 -15.78 -34.15 -15.14
C GLY A 34 -15.17 -33.67 -16.46
N SER A 35 -15.92 -32.82 -17.17
CA SER A 35 -15.55 -32.24 -18.47
C SER A 35 -15.00 -30.81 -18.40
N ALA A 36 -14.62 -30.30 -17.22
CA ALA A 36 -14.10 -28.94 -17.06
C ALA A 36 -12.97 -28.61 -18.06
N ARG A 37 -12.98 -27.37 -18.57
CA ARG A 37 -11.89 -26.80 -19.38
C ARG A 37 -10.79 -26.19 -18.51
N ILE A 38 -11.17 -25.59 -17.39
CA ILE A 38 -10.26 -24.90 -16.48
C ILE A 38 -10.29 -25.60 -15.13
N VAL A 39 -9.12 -25.99 -14.61
CA VAL A 39 -8.98 -26.51 -13.24
C VAL A 39 -8.03 -25.62 -12.47
N MET A 40 -8.54 -24.96 -11.45
CA MET A 40 -7.79 -24.12 -10.53
C MET A 40 -7.34 -24.97 -9.35
N ILE A 41 -6.05 -24.90 -9.01
CA ILE A 41 -5.45 -25.67 -7.92
C ILE A 41 -4.64 -24.72 -7.02
N GLY A 42 -5.24 -24.41 -5.88
CA GLY A 42 -4.72 -23.51 -4.85
C GLY A 42 -3.53 -24.06 -4.07
N GLU A 43 -3.04 -23.24 -3.15
CA GLU A 43 -2.22 -23.65 -2.01
C GLU A 43 -2.50 -22.69 -0.83
N ALA A 44 -2.54 -23.20 0.40
CA ALA A 44 -2.64 -22.36 1.60
C ALA A 44 -1.30 -21.73 2.02
N SER A 45 -0.20 -22.17 1.40
CA SER A 45 1.10 -21.51 1.51
C SER A 45 1.99 -21.77 0.30
N HIS A 46 2.79 -20.79 -0.11
CA HIS A 46 3.78 -20.97 -1.19
C HIS A 46 5.01 -21.81 -0.80
N GLY A 47 5.16 -22.11 0.49
CA GLY A 47 6.38 -22.64 1.08
C GLY A 47 6.33 -24.09 1.52
N THR A 48 5.33 -24.87 1.09
CA THR A 48 5.04 -26.22 1.61
C THR A 48 5.22 -27.32 0.56
N SER A 49 6.08 -28.30 0.84
CA SER A 49 6.47 -29.38 -0.07
C SER A 49 5.28 -30.23 -0.53
N GLU A 50 4.42 -30.64 0.40
CA GLU A 50 3.31 -31.56 0.09
C GLU A 50 2.25 -30.91 -0.83
N PHE A 51 2.03 -29.59 -0.73
CA PHE A 51 1.14 -28.87 -1.64
C PHE A 51 1.64 -28.94 -3.08
N TYR A 52 2.94 -28.74 -3.31
CA TYR A 52 3.52 -28.88 -4.65
C TYR A 52 3.38 -30.31 -5.17
N ARG A 53 3.59 -31.34 -4.33
CA ARG A 53 3.46 -32.74 -4.75
C ARG A 53 2.05 -33.11 -5.16
N GLU A 54 1.05 -32.77 -4.35
CA GLU A 54 -0.35 -33.07 -4.69
C GLU A 54 -0.83 -32.24 -5.90
N ARG A 55 -0.39 -30.98 -6.06
CA ARG A 55 -0.59 -30.20 -7.30
C ARG A 55 0.03 -30.87 -8.52
N ILE A 56 1.27 -31.35 -8.41
CA ILE A 56 1.98 -32.07 -9.47
C ILE A 56 1.19 -33.33 -9.85
N TYR A 57 0.83 -34.18 -8.90
CA TYR A 57 0.13 -35.44 -9.14
C TYR A 57 -1.25 -35.22 -9.79
N LEU A 58 -2.07 -34.33 -9.25
CA LEU A 58 -3.36 -33.99 -9.85
C LEU A 58 -3.18 -33.44 -11.28
N THR A 59 -2.18 -32.58 -11.51
CA THR A 59 -1.91 -32.02 -12.84
C THR A 59 -1.41 -33.06 -13.83
N GLN A 60 -0.59 -34.02 -13.40
CA GLN A 60 -0.17 -35.16 -14.21
C GLN A 60 -1.39 -35.95 -14.68
N ARG A 61 -2.31 -36.30 -13.77
CA ARG A 61 -3.56 -37.00 -14.11
C ARG A 61 -4.45 -36.19 -15.05
N LEU A 62 -4.61 -34.88 -14.81
CA LEU A 62 -5.35 -33.99 -15.71
C LEU A 62 -4.79 -33.97 -17.14
N ILE A 63 -3.47 -33.93 -17.28
CA ILE A 63 -2.79 -34.03 -18.57
C ILE A 63 -3.06 -35.40 -19.22
N THR A 64 -2.78 -36.50 -18.50
CA THR A 64 -2.80 -37.85 -19.08
C THR A 64 -4.19 -38.44 -19.31
N GLU A 65 -5.18 -38.11 -18.47
CA GLU A 65 -6.52 -38.70 -18.49
C GLU A 65 -7.59 -37.77 -19.08
N LYS A 66 -7.41 -36.44 -18.95
CA LYS A 66 -8.42 -35.45 -19.39
C LYS A 66 -7.97 -34.51 -20.51
N GLY A 67 -6.74 -34.67 -21.01
CA GLY A 67 -6.21 -33.95 -22.16
C GLY A 67 -5.93 -32.46 -21.91
N PHE A 68 -5.52 -32.11 -20.69
CA PHE A 68 -5.03 -30.76 -20.40
C PHE A 68 -3.65 -30.53 -21.05
N THR A 69 -3.46 -29.38 -21.70
CA THR A 69 -2.24 -29.07 -22.47
C THR A 69 -1.54 -27.79 -22.03
N ALA A 70 -2.16 -26.98 -21.17
CA ALA A 70 -1.56 -25.77 -20.59
C ALA A 70 -1.50 -25.86 -19.07
N VAL A 71 -0.37 -25.47 -18.51
CA VAL A 71 -0.13 -25.31 -17.07
C VAL A 71 0.27 -23.86 -16.87
N CYS A 72 -0.63 -23.09 -16.28
CA CYS A 72 -0.49 -21.66 -16.08
C CYS A 72 -0.25 -21.40 -14.59
N VAL A 73 0.77 -20.61 -14.24
CA VAL A 73 1.22 -20.46 -12.86
C VAL A 73 1.33 -18.99 -12.43
N GLU A 74 1.19 -18.73 -11.13
CA GLU A 74 1.42 -17.43 -10.48
C GLU A 74 2.93 -17.07 -10.50
N ALA A 75 3.42 -16.76 -11.70
CA ALA A 75 4.83 -16.57 -11.99
C ALA A 75 5.03 -15.56 -13.12
N ASP A 76 6.23 -14.99 -13.15
CA ASP A 76 6.70 -14.08 -14.18
C ASP A 76 6.66 -14.75 -15.57
N TYR A 77 5.88 -14.19 -16.50
CA TYR A 77 5.73 -14.71 -17.87
C TYR A 77 7.05 -15.03 -18.61
N PRO A 78 8.08 -14.15 -18.66
CA PRO A 78 9.32 -14.43 -19.38
C PRO A 78 10.11 -15.59 -18.76
N ASP A 79 10.15 -15.70 -17.43
CA ASP A 79 10.89 -16.74 -16.71
C ASP A 79 10.26 -18.12 -16.97
N SER A 80 8.92 -18.20 -16.89
CA SER A 80 8.16 -19.41 -17.25
C SER A 80 8.35 -19.83 -18.71
N MET A 81 8.61 -18.88 -19.62
CA MET A 81 8.84 -19.18 -21.02
C MET A 81 10.17 -19.95 -21.26
N THR A 82 11.17 -19.79 -20.38
CA THR A 82 12.40 -20.61 -20.44
C THR A 82 12.09 -22.08 -20.11
N ILE A 83 11.24 -22.35 -19.12
CA ILE A 83 10.72 -23.70 -18.84
C ILE A 83 9.94 -24.24 -20.05
N ASN A 84 8.99 -23.47 -20.59
CA ASN A 84 8.16 -23.86 -21.75
C ASN A 84 9.02 -24.34 -22.93
N ARG A 85 10.05 -23.55 -23.27
CA ARG A 85 11.00 -23.86 -24.35
C ARG A 85 11.83 -25.11 -24.04
N TYR A 86 12.22 -25.31 -22.78
CA TYR A 86 12.97 -26.50 -22.36
C TYR A 86 12.13 -27.78 -22.48
N ILE A 87 10.92 -27.80 -21.91
CA ILE A 87 10.04 -28.97 -21.94
C ILE A 87 9.53 -29.29 -23.35
N LYS A 88 9.54 -28.34 -24.29
CA LYS A 88 9.16 -28.55 -25.70
C LYS A 88 10.33 -28.77 -26.66
N ASN A 89 11.56 -28.91 -26.15
CA ASN A 89 12.77 -29.17 -26.94
C ASN A 89 13.19 -28.06 -27.93
N ILE A 90 12.91 -26.80 -27.60
CA ILE A 90 13.25 -25.63 -28.44
C ILE A 90 14.10 -24.58 -27.70
N ALA A 91 14.58 -24.88 -26.49
CA ALA A 91 15.43 -23.98 -25.73
C ALA A 91 16.80 -23.76 -26.40
N PRO A 92 17.47 -22.62 -26.16
CA PRO A 92 18.84 -22.40 -26.61
C PRO A 92 19.80 -23.46 -26.06
N LYS A 93 20.89 -23.77 -26.78
CA LYS A 93 21.90 -24.79 -26.42
C LYS A 93 22.58 -24.59 -25.06
N THR A 94 22.40 -23.43 -24.42
CA THR A 94 22.85 -23.12 -23.07
C THR A 94 21.97 -23.78 -21.99
N ILE A 95 20.71 -24.07 -22.29
CA ILE A 95 19.75 -24.71 -21.37
C ILE A 95 19.71 -26.21 -21.68
N LYS A 96 20.26 -27.04 -20.79
CA LYS A 96 20.41 -28.49 -21.02
C LYS A 96 19.65 -29.34 -20.01
N THR A 97 19.47 -28.83 -18.80
CA THR A 97 18.85 -29.52 -17.66
C THR A 97 17.63 -28.75 -17.15
N SER A 98 16.79 -29.44 -16.36
CA SER A 98 15.70 -28.81 -15.60
C SER A 98 16.20 -27.67 -14.70
N ILE A 99 17.38 -27.82 -14.09
CA ILE A 99 18.04 -26.79 -13.27
C ILE A 99 18.38 -25.55 -14.12
N ASP A 100 18.92 -25.73 -15.33
CA ASP A 100 19.21 -24.61 -16.24
C ASP A 100 17.92 -23.91 -16.67
N SER A 101 16.83 -24.64 -16.88
CA SER A 101 15.55 -24.08 -17.32
C SER A 101 14.91 -23.15 -16.28
N LEU A 102 15.27 -23.33 -15.01
CA LEU A 102 14.84 -22.51 -13.88
C LEU A 102 15.73 -21.29 -13.64
N GLN A 103 16.82 -21.11 -14.41
CA GLN A 103 17.86 -20.12 -14.09
C GLN A 103 17.32 -18.68 -13.94
N ASP A 104 16.26 -18.32 -14.66
CA ASP A 104 15.80 -16.93 -14.82
C ASP A 104 15.03 -16.40 -13.61
N PHE A 105 14.46 -17.30 -12.79
CA PHE A 105 13.74 -17.06 -11.53
C PHE A 105 14.66 -16.49 -10.41
N LYS A 106 15.22 -15.30 -10.65
CA LYS A 106 16.21 -14.62 -9.79
C LYS A 106 15.59 -13.55 -8.90
N ARG A 107 14.29 -13.28 -9.05
CA ARG A 107 13.53 -12.33 -8.25
C ARG A 107 13.09 -12.96 -6.93
N PHE A 108 12.83 -12.15 -5.91
CA PHE A 108 12.19 -12.61 -4.68
C PHE A 108 10.71 -12.98 -4.97
N PRO A 109 10.18 -14.10 -4.44
CA PRO A 109 10.86 -15.13 -3.66
C PRO A 109 11.66 -16.12 -4.53
N LEU A 110 12.92 -16.39 -4.16
CA LEU A 110 13.79 -17.28 -4.95
C LEU A 110 13.34 -18.76 -4.94
N TRP A 111 12.67 -19.22 -3.89
CA TRP A 111 12.39 -20.65 -3.66
C TRP A 111 11.05 -21.14 -4.23
N MET A 112 10.12 -20.23 -4.52
CA MET A 112 8.73 -20.57 -4.90
C MET A 112 8.68 -21.42 -6.18
N TRP A 113 9.49 -21.08 -7.18
CA TRP A 113 9.58 -21.87 -8.41
C TRP A 113 10.93 -22.62 -8.55
N ARG A 114 11.99 -22.24 -7.81
CA ARG A 114 13.30 -22.93 -7.80
C ARG A 114 13.43 -23.89 -6.61
N ASN A 115 12.69 -24.98 -6.63
CA ASN A 115 12.71 -26.03 -5.60
C ASN A 115 12.84 -27.45 -6.19
N GLU A 116 13.10 -28.43 -5.32
CA GLU A 116 13.28 -29.84 -5.68
C GLU A 116 12.02 -30.45 -6.33
N GLU A 117 10.83 -30.10 -5.84
CA GLU A 117 9.55 -30.56 -6.39
C GLU A 117 9.33 -30.08 -7.84
N MET A 118 9.63 -28.81 -8.14
CA MET A 118 9.52 -28.26 -9.50
C MET A 118 10.52 -28.90 -10.48
N LEU A 119 11.74 -29.24 -10.05
CA LEU A 119 12.68 -29.99 -10.91
C LEU A 119 12.08 -31.31 -11.39
N ASN A 120 11.57 -32.11 -10.45
CA ASN A 120 10.94 -33.40 -10.74
C ASN A 120 9.76 -33.26 -11.71
N TYR A 121 8.98 -32.18 -11.58
CA TYR A 121 7.86 -31.90 -12.46
C TYR A 121 8.28 -31.48 -13.87
N ILE A 122 9.30 -30.61 -13.99
CA ILE A 122 9.86 -30.17 -15.27
C ILE A 122 10.46 -31.36 -16.03
N ASP A 123 11.21 -32.22 -15.35
CA ASP A 123 11.77 -33.46 -15.94
C ASP A 123 10.69 -34.49 -16.31
N TRP A 124 9.54 -34.50 -15.63
CA TRP A 124 8.38 -35.28 -16.07
C TRP A 124 7.73 -34.67 -17.32
N CYS A 125 7.45 -33.36 -17.33
CA CYS A 125 6.85 -32.66 -18.46
C CYS A 125 7.70 -32.83 -19.73
N ARG A 126 9.02 -32.71 -19.59
CA ARG A 126 9.98 -32.91 -20.68
C ARG A 126 9.87 -34.31 -21.29
N ARG A 127 9.97 -35.37 -20.46
CA ARG A 127 9.86 -36.76 -20.92
C ARG A 127 8.49 -37.08 -21.54
N TYR A 128 7.41 -36.50 -20.99
CA TYR A 128 6.07 -36.67 -21.53
C TYR A 128 5.92 -36.01 -22.90
N ASN A 129 6.47 -34.80 -23.08
CA ASN A 129 6.50 -34.11 -24.37
C ASN A 129 7.38 -34.80 -25.42
N ASP A 130 8.54 -35.35 -25.02
CA ASP A 130 9.38 -36.18 -25.89
C ASP A 130 8.64 -37.45 -26.34
N LYS A 131 7.85 -38.07 -25.44
CA LYS A 131 6.97 -39.20 -25.80
C LYS A 131 5.89 -38.77 -26.81
N LEU A 132 5.18 -37.66 -26.57
CA LEU A 132 4.16 -37.16 -27.51
C LEU A 132 4.76 -36.83 -28.89
N GLU A 133 5.99 -36.30 -28.94
CA GLU A 133 6.72 -36.08 -30.19
C GLU A 133 7.04 -37.38 -30.93
N ALA A 134 7.49 -38.42 -30.21
CA ALA A 134 7.70 -39.75 -30.79
C ALA A 134 6.39 -40.40 -31.28
N GLU A 135 5.24 -40.06 -30.68
CA GLU A 135 3.89 -40.42 -31.13
C GLU A 135 3.35 -39.52 -32.27
N GLY A 136 4.18 -38.61 -32.81
CA GLY A 136 3.84 -37.75 -33.95
C GLY A 136 2.92 -36.56 -33.61
N LYS A 137 2.80 -36.18 -32.33
CA LYS A 137 1.97 -35.04 -31.90
C LYS A 137 2.62 -33.70 -32.23
N GLY A 138 1.79 -32.72 -32.60
CA GLY A 138 2.24 -31.38 -32.96
C GLY A 138 2.73 -30.55 -31.78
N TYR A 139 3.43 -29.45 -32.06
CA TYR A 139 3.98 -28.53 -31.05
C TYR A 139 2.96 -28.01 -30.02
N TYR A 140 1.70 -27.87 -30.44
CA TYR A 140 0.59 -27.37 -29.62
C TYR A 140 -0.24 -28.46 -28.95
N ASP A 141 0.01 -29.74 -29.26
CA ASP A 141 -0.53 -30.88 -28.51
C ASP A 141 0.36 -31.27 -27.33
N LYS A 142 1.63 -30.83 -27.32
CA LYS A 142 2.56 -30.96 -26.20
C LYS A 142 2.12 -30.08 -25.01
N VAL A 143 2.43 -30.53 -23.81
CA VAL A 143 2.26 -29.76 -22.56
C VAL A 143 3.06 -28.45 -22.65
N SER A 144 2.40 -27.37 -22.26
CA SER A 144 2.92 -26.00 -22.29
C SER A 144 2.91 -25.41 -20.88
N PHE A 145 3.91 -24.59 -20.56
CA PHE A 145 4.06 -23.96 -19.25
C PHE A 145 4.08 -22.44 -19.39
N TYR A 146 3.21 -21.72 -18.70
CA TYR A 146 3.07 -20.26 -18.84
C TYR A 146 3.00 -19.59 -17.47
N GLY A 147 3.63 -18.41 -17.35
CA GLY A 147 3.41 -17.52 -16.22
C GLY A 147 2.20 -16.63 -16.49
N LEU A 148 1.52 -16.19 -15.44
CA LEU A 148 0.38 -15.27 -15.52
C LEU A 148 0.66 -13.89 -14.89
N ASP A 149 1.74 -13.75 -14.12
CA ASP A 149 1.98 -12.60 -13.24
C ASP A 149 2.77 -11.47 -13.90
N LEU A 150 2.55 -10.23 -13.43
CA LEU A 150 2.95 -8.99 -14.11
C LEU A 150 4.23 -8.33 -13.56
N TYR A 151 4.83 -8.82 -12.48
CA TYR A 151 5.96 -8.14 -11.84
C TYR A 151 7.25 -8.06 -12.69
N SER A 152 7.30 -8.75 -13.83
CA SER A 152 8.51 -8.94 -14.64
C SER A 152 8.85 -7.79 -15.60
N LEU A 153 8.43 -6.55 -15.30
CA LEU A 153 8.51 -5.37 -16.17
C LEU A 153 9.80 -5.31 -17.03
N HIS A 154 10.98 -5.28 -16.40
CA HIS A 154 12.25 -5.16 -17.12
C HIS A 154 12.60 -6.40 -17.96
N ALA A 155 12.32 -7.61 -17.47
CA ALA A 155 12.58 -8.85 -18.21
C ALA A 155 11.66 -8.97 -19.43
N SER A 156 10.40 -8.52 -19.29
CA SER A 156 9.42 -8.46 -20.38
C SER A 156 9.78 -7.39 -21.42
N CYS A 157 10.31 -6.23 -21.00
CA CYS A 157 10.87 -5.23 -21.92
C CYS A 157 11.99 -5.81 -22.80
N GLU A 158 12.98 -6.48 -22.18
CA GLU A 158 14.08 -7.10 -22.94
C GLU A 158 13.59 -8.25 -23.82
N ALA A 159 12.65 -9.08 -23.36
CA ALA A 159 12.08 -10.18 -24.16
C ALA A 159 11.39 -9.67 -25.45
N VAL A 160 10.69 -8.53 -25.37
CA VAL A 160 10.10 -7.84 -26.54
C VAL A 160 11.19 -7.31 -27.48
N ILE A 161 12.21 -6.66 -26.93
CA ILE A 161 13.30 -6.07 -27.72
C ILE A 161 14.12 -7.17 -28.43
N ASP A 162 14.46 -8.26 -27.74
CA ASP A 162 15.21 -9.41 -28.28
C ASP A 162 14.43 -10.20 -29.34
N TYR A 163 13.11 -10.14 -29.30
CA TYR A 163 12.25 -10.64 -30.38
C TYR A 163 12.35 -9.71 -31.60
N LEU A 164 12.04 -8.43 -31.41
CA LEU A 164 12.06 -7.44 -32.49
C LEU A 164 13.45 -7.36 -33.16
N GLN A 165 14.53 -7.48 -32.40
CA GLN A 165 15.91 -7.43 -32.91
C GLN A 165 16.20 -8.48 -34.01
N LYS A 166 15.44 -9.58 -34.04
CA LYS A 166 15.56 -10.68 -35.03
C LYS A 166 14.62 -10.54 -36.23
N VAL A 167 13.57 -9.72 -36.12
CA VAL A 167 12.42 -9.69 -37.06
C VAL A 167 12.25 -8.33 -37.74
N ASP A 168 12.49 -7.25 -36.98
CA ASP A 168 12.41 -5.86 -37.40
C ASP A 168 13.35 -5.01 -36.50
N PRO A 169 14.64 -4.91 -36.87
CA PRO A 169 15.64 -4.17 -36.08
C PRO A 169 15.31 -2.68 -35.87
N ASP A 170 14.60 -2.06 -36.81
CA ASP A 170 14.17 -0.65 -36.69
C ASP A 170 13.07 -0.50 -35.64
N ALA A 171 12.11 -1.44 -35.60
CA ALA A 171 11.13 -1.54 -34.52
C ALA A 171 11.80 -1.87 -33.17
N ALA A 172 12.88 -2.66 -33.16
CA ALA A 172 13.66 -2.92 -31.94
C ALA A 172 14.31 -1.64 -31.40
N GLN A 173 14.90 -0.81 -32.26
CA GLN A 173 15.45 0.50 -31.88
C GLN A 173 14.34 1.44 -31.34
N LYS A 174 13.17 1.44 -31.98
CA LYS A 174 11.98 2.19 -31.52
C LYS A 174 11.53 1.72 -30.13
N ALA A 175 11.46 0.41 -29.90
CA ALA A 175 11.09 -0.18 -28.60
C ALA A 175 12.12 0.16 -27.51
N ARG A 176 13.43 0.07 -27.78
CA ARG A 176 14.49 0.51 -26.86
C ARG A 176 14.31 1.97 -26.46
N LYS A 177 14.07 2.88 -27.43
CA LYS A 177 13.84 4.31 -27.14
C LYS A 177 12.62 4.54 -26.23
N ARG A 178 11.54 3.77 -26.43
CA ARG A 178 10.30 3.85 -25.64
C ARG A 178 10.45 3.32 -24.22
N TYR A 179 11.04 2.14 -24.06
CA TYR A 179 11.29 1.54 -22.75
C TYR A 179 12.46 2.20 -21.99
N GLY A 180 13.31 2.99 -22.66
CA GLY A 180 14.42 3.73 -22.08
C GLY A 180 14.06 4.76 -20.99
N ILE A 181 12.77 5.03 -20.76
CA ILE A 181 12.32 5.74 -19.55
C ILE A 181 12.61 4.94 -18.27
N PHE A 182 12.40 3.61 -18.30
CA PHE A 182 12.65 2.73 -17.15
C PHE A 182 14.15 2.59 -16.83
N GLU A 183 15.01 2.62 -17.86
CA GLU A 183 16.47 2.56 -17.69
C GLU A 183 17.02 3.65 -16.75
N ARG A 184 16.38 4.84 -16.75
CA ARG A 184 16.74 5.98 -15.88
C ARG A 184 16.62 5.66 -14.39
N PHE A 185 15.77 4.70 -14.04
CA PHE A 185 15.49 4.25 -12.67
C PHE A 185 16.15 2.90 -12.34
N GLY A 186 16.92 2.33 -13.28
CA GLY A 186 17.59 1.05 -13.10
C GLY A 186 16.59 -0.09 -12.93
N LYS A 187 16.67 -0.81 -11.79
CA LYS A 187 15.72 -1.87 -11.40
C LYS A 187 14.69 -1.40 -10.36
N ASP A 188 14.69 -0.12 -10.01
CA ASP A 188 13.83 0.42 -8.95
C ASP A 188 12.52 0.96 -9.54
N THR A 189 11.57 0.03 -9.73
CA THR A 189 10.23 0.37 -10.24
C THR A 189 9.44 1.25 -9.28
N MET A 190 9.76 1.27 -7.98
CA MET A 190 9.11 2.13 -6.99
C MET A 190 9.50 3.59 -7.19
N THR A 191 10.77 3.86 -7.45
CA THR A 191 11.24 5.23 -7.73
C THR A 191 10.68 5.75 -9.05
N TYR A 192 10.53 4.90 -10.08
CA TYR A 192 9.78 5.26 -11.30
C TYR A 192 8.32 5.61 -10.99
N ALA A 193 7.60 4.71 -10.31
CA ALA A 193 6.18 4.88 -10.01
C ALA A 193 5.91 6.17 -9.21
N PHE A 194 6.78 6.46 -8.23
CA PHE A 194 6.71 7.69 -7.44
C PHE A 194 6.92 8.91 -8.33
N ALA A 195 7.99 8.93 -9.13
CA ALA A 195 8.30 10.06 -10.01
C ALA A 195 7.18 10.32 -11.04
N ALA A 196 6.58 9.28 -11.61
CA ALA A 196 5.47 9.38 -12.55
C ALA A 196 4.18 9.87 -11.86
N ARG A 197 3.82 9.33 -10.69
CA ARG A 197 2.59 9.68 -9.96
C ARG A 197 2.58 11.14 -9.47
N TYR A 198 3.74 11.68 -9.09
CA TYR A 198 3.90 13.06 -8.65
C TYR A 198 4.28 14.04 -9.78
N GLY A 199 4.22 13.62 -11.05
CA GLY A 199 4.51 14.49 -12.21
C GLY A 199 5.96 14.97 -12.32
N LEU A 200 6.90 14.32 -11.61
CA LEU A 200 8.34 14.60 -11.69
C LEU A 200 8.94 14.06 -13.00
N VAL A 201 8.31 13.04 -13.58
CA VAL A 201 8.49 12.59 -14.97
C VAL A 201 7.13 12.30 -15.61
N GLU A 202 7.05 12.35 -16.94
CA GLU A 202 5.88 11.84 -17.66
C GLU A 202 5.77 10.32 -17.48
N SER A 203 4.54 9.79 -17.43
CA SER A 203 4.31 8.34 -17.38
C SER A 203 4.65 7.65 -18.71
N ALA A 204 5.22 6.46 -18.62
CA ALA A 204 5.55 5.60 -19.77
C ALA A 204 4.32 5.04 -20.50
N GLU A 205 3.12 5.16 -19.92
CA GLU A 205 1.84 4.61 -20.40
C GLU A 205 1.63 4.69 -21.92
N LYS A 206 1.74 5.90 -22.49
CA LYS A 206 1.57 6.14 -23.94
C LYS A 206 2.57 5.34 -24.78
N GLU A 207 3.80 5.19 -24.30
CA GLU A 207 4.87 4.52 -25.04
C GLU A 207 4.78 2.99 -24.88
N VAL A 208 4.44 2.47 -23.71
CA VAL A 208 4.23 1.01 -23.52
C VAL A 208 3.03 0.50 -24.31
N VAL A 209 1.91 1.25 -24.30
CA VAL A 209 0.74 0.97 -25.14
C VAL A 209 1.10 1.02 -26.63
N ALA A 210 1.94 1.98 -27.04
CA ALA A 210 2.34 2.10 -28.43
C ALA A 210 3.30 0.98 -28.90
N VAL A 211 4.12 0.38 -28.03
CA VAL A 211 4.88 -0.84 -28.41
C VAL A 211 3.94 -2.04 -28.61
N LEU A 212 3.00 -2.25 -27.68
CA LEU A 212 2.01 -3.34 -27.79
C LEU A 212 1.17 -3.20 -29.07
N LYS A 213 0.69 -1.98 -29.35
CA LYS A 213 -0.07 -1.68 -30.57
C LYS A 213 0.74 -1.94 -31.84
N ASP A 214 1.99 -1.47 -31.90
CA ASP A 214 2.87 -1.69 -33.06
C ASP A 214 3.13 -3.20 -33.29
N LEU A 215 3.33 -3.99 -32.23
CA LEU A 215 3.49 -5.46 -32.30
C LEU A 215 2.26 -6.14 -32.88
N CYS A 216 1.07 -5.86 -32.34
CA CYS A 216 -0.17 -6.47 -32.79
C CYS A 216 -0.53 -6.06 -34.23
N GLN A 217 -0.33 -4.80 -34.61
CA GLN A 217 -0.60 -4.31 -35.97
C GLN A 217 0.32 -4.95 -37.02
N LYS A 218 1.60 -5.18 -36.68
CA LYS A 218 2.57 -5.81 -37.59
C LYS A 218 2.58 -7.34 -37.53
N ARG A 219 1.73 -7.99 -36.73
CA ARG A 219 1.71 -9.46 -36.54
C ARG A 219 1.83 -10.25 -37.84
N CYS A 220 0.98 -9.96 -38.83
CA CYS A 220 0.99 -10.67 -40.11
C CYS A 220 2.31 -10.49 -40.88
N GLU A 221 2.86 -9.27 -40.88
CA GLU A 221 4.16 -8.96 -41.52
C GLU A 221 5.30 -9.75 -40.84
N TYR A 222 5.32 -9.78 -39.52
CA TYR A 222 6.33 -10.46 -38.72
C TYR A 222 6.29 -11.98 -38.88
N LEU A 223 5.11 -12.59 -38.90
CA LEU A 223 4.92 -14.01 -39.20
C LEU A 223 5.39 -14.35 -40.63
N LEU A 224 5.04 -13.52 -41.62
CA LEU A 224 5.48 -13.70 -43.02
C LEU A 224 7.02 -13.63 -43.16
N LYS A 225 7.68 -12.69 -42.49
CA LYS A 225 9.16 -12.60 -42.45
C LYS A 225 9.80 -13.87 -41.86
N GLN A 226 9.14 -14.51 -40.90
CA GLN A 226 9.64 -15.69 -40.20
C GLN A 226 9.34 -17.03 -40.89
N LEU A 227 8.58 -17.07 -41.98
CA LEU A 227 8.26 -18.31 -42.72
C LEU A 227 9.50 -19.09 -43.22
N LYS A 228 10.66 -18.44 -43.34
CA LYS A 228 11.94 -19.08 -43.72
C LYS A 228 12.79 -19.52 -42.51
N GLY A 229 12.36 -19.20 -41.29
CA GLY A 229 13.05 -19.56 -40.05
C GLY A 229 12.66 -20.95 -39.54
N SER A 230 13.41 -21.45 -38.56
CA SER A 230 13.10 -22.70 -37.86
C SER A 230 12.46 -22.45 -36.50
N GLY A 231 11.44 -23.25 -36.16
CA GLY A 231 10.74 -23.21 -34.87
C GLY A 231 9.29 -22.70 -34.95
N PRO A 232 8.59 -22.64 -33.80
CA PRO A 232 7.18 -22.25 -33.72
C PRO A 232 7.01 -20.73 -33.80
N ILE A 233 6.97 -20.19 -35.01
CA ILE A 233 6.91 -18.73 -35.25
C ILE A 233 5.70 -18.04 -34.58
N GLU A 234 4.54 -18.70 -34.55
CA GLU A 234 3.33 -18.22 -33.87
C GLU A 234 3.51 -18.14 -32.34
N GLU A 235 4.28 -19.06 -31.73
CA GLU A 235 4.61 -19.00 -30.29
C GLU A 235 5.58 -17.84 -30.00
N TYR A 236 6.57 -17.60 -30.86
CA TYR A 236 7.52 -16.51 -30.66
C TYR A 236 6.85 -15.14 -30.77
N GLN A 237 5.96 -14.96 -31.75
CA GLN A 237 5.11 -13.77 -31.86
C GLN A 237 4.18 -13.61 -30.66
N PHE A 238 3.48 -14.68 -30.25
CA PHE A 238 2.59 -14.66 -29.09
C PHE A 238 3.32 -14.32 -27.78
N ALA A 239 4.51 -14.88 -27.56
CA ALA A 239 5.33 -14.57 -26.40
C ALA A 239 5.79 -13.10 -26.40
N ALA A 240 6.08 -12.50 -27.55
CA ALA A 240 6.42 -11.07 -27.62
C ALA A 240 5.22 -10.17 -27.31
N GLU A 241 4.03 -10.49 -27.85
CA GLU A 241 2.79 -9.76 -27.53
C GLU A 241 2.43 -9.87 -26.04
N SER A 242 2.50 -11.06 -25.46
CA SER A 242 2.20 -11.30 -24.04
C SER A 242 3.17 -10.56 -23.12
N ASN A 243 4.48 -10.58 -23.42
CA ASN A 243 5.45 -9.76 -22.66
C ASN A 243 5.16 -8.27 -22.82
N SER A 244 4.73 -7.79 -24.00
CA SER A 244 4.37 -6.39 -24.18
C SER A 244 3.07 -6.00 -23.44
N LEU A 245 2.13 -6.92 -23.25
CA LEU A 245 0.98 -6.74 -22.37
C LEU A 245 1.41 -6.68 -20.90
N VAL A 246 2.29 -7.57 -20.46
CA VAL A 246 2.90 -7.52 -19.12
C VAL A 246 3.55 -6.16 -18.89
N VAL A 247 4.35 -5.64 -19.82
CA VAL A 247 4.96 -4.29 -19.69
C VAL A 247 3.90 -3.19 -19.54
N LYS A 248 2.80 -3.25 -20.31
CA LYS A 248 1.71 -2.27 -20.24
C LYS A 248 0.97 -2.31 -18.89
N ASP A 249 0.60 -3.50 -18.41
CA ASP A 249 -0.14 -3.63 -17.14
C ASP A 249 0.78 -3.47 -15.92
N ALA A 250 2.06 -3.84 -16.00
CA ALA A 250 3.03 -3.66 -14.93
C ALA A 250 3.38 -2.18 -14.68
N GLU A 251 3.47 -1.36 -15.74
CA GLU A 251 3.65 0.09 -15.64
C GLU A 251 2.53 0.73 -14.80
N GLU A 252 1.29 0.38 -15.12
CA GLU A 252 0.09 0.83 -14.41
C GLU A 252 0.06 0.29 -12.97
N TYR A 253 0.28 -1.02 -12.80
CA TYR A 253 0.37 -1.69 -11.49
C TYR A 253 1.32 -0.96 -10.53
N TYR A 254 2.55 -0.69 -10.95
CA TYR A 254 3.53 -0.04 -10.06
C TYR A 254 3.12 1.38 -9.68
N ARG A 255 2.46 2.14 -10.57
CA ARG A 255 1.89 3.47 -10.24
C ARG A 255 0.76 3.38 -9.21
N LEU A 256 -0.12 2.38 -9.30
CA LEU A 256 -1.25 2.19 -8.38
C LEU A 256 -0.80 1.66 -7.01
N MET A 257 0.17 0.73 -6.99
CA MET A 257 0.65 0.02 -5.78
C MET A 257 1.20 0.95 -4.68
N LEU A 258 1.49 2.22 -4.97
CA LEU A 258 1.94 3.16 -3.95
C LEU A 258 0.84 3.53 -2.93
N PHE A 259 -0.43 3.60 -3.36
CA PHE A 259 -1.52 4.18 -2.56
C PHE A 259 -2.88 3.47 -2.69
N GLU A 260 -3.06 2.60 -3.68
CA GLU A 260 -4.36 2.01 -4.01
C GLU A 260 -4.31 0.47 -3.95
N ASP A 261 -4.22 -0.09 -2.73
CA ASP A 261 -4.11 -1.53 -2.47
C ASP A 261 -5.16 -2.36 -3.23
N VAL A 262 -6.43 -1.95 -3.16
CA VAL A 262 -7.54 -2.67 -3.82
C VAL A 262 -7.47 -2.58 -5.34
N LYS A 263 -7.13 -1.43 -5.92
CA LYS A 263 -7.04 -1.28 -7.39
C LYS A 263 -5.82 -1.99 -7.96
N SER A 264 -4.68 -1.93 -7.27
CA SER A 264 -3.46 -2.64 -7.68
C SER A 264 -3.64 -4.17 -7.56
N TRP A 265 -4.35 -4.64 -6.52
CA TRP A 265 -4.79 -6.03 -6.41
C TRP A 265 -5.71 -6.43 -7.59
N ASN A 266 -6.81 -5.67 -7.80
CA ASN A 266 -7.80 -5.97 -8.83
C ASN A 266 -7.20 -5.96 -10.24
N LEU A 267 -6.24 -5.06 -10.51
CA LEU A 267 -5.52 -5.02 -11.77
C LEU A 267 -4.60 -6.23 -11.95
N ARG A 268 -3.90 -6.70 -10.91
CA ARG A 268 -3.03 -7.89 -10.98
C ARG A 268 -3.84 -9.15 -11.30
N ASP A 269 -4.94 -9.38 -10.60
CA ASP A 269 -5.78 -10.56 -10.85
C ASP A 269 -6.53 -10.48 -12.19
N SER A 270 -6.97 -9.28 -12.59
CA SER A 270 -7.53 -9.05 -13.93
C SER A 270 -6.51 -9.31 -15.04
N HIS A 271 -5.24 -8.92 -14.84
CA HIS A 271 -4.16 -9.24 -15.75
C HIS A 271 -3.93 -10.75 -15.86
N MET A 272 -3.86 -11.48 -14.74
CA MET A 272 -3.68 -12.94 -14.75
C MET A 272 -4.78 -13.65 -15.57
N VAL A 273 -6.04 -13.23 -15.44
CA VAL A 273 -7.15 -13.78 -16.22
C VAL A 273 -7.10 -13.35 -17.70
N ARG A 274 -6.72 -12.10 -17.98
CA ARG A 274 -6.53 -11.60 -19.36
C ARG A 274 -5.44 -12.38 -20.09
N THR A 275 -4.31 -12.60 -19.44
CA THR A 275 -3.17 -13.39 -19.95
C THR A 275 -3.57 -14.86 -20.15
N LEU A 276 -4.32 -15.46 -19.21
CA LEU A 276 -4.88 -16.81 -19.39
C LEU A 276 -5.79 -16.90 -20.63
N ASN A 277 -6.71 -15.96 -20.81
CA ASN A 277 -7.63 -15.99 -21.95
C ASN A 277 -6.87 -15.88 -23.28
N GLN A 278 -5.85 -15.01 -23.35
CA GLN A 278 -4.95 -14.95 -24.51
C GLN A 278 -4.21 -16.27 -24.77
N ILE A 279 -3.74 -16.98 -23.73
CA ILE A 279 -3.13 -18.32 -23.85
C ILE A 279 -4.15 -19.34 -24.38
N LEU A 280 -5.37 -19.35 -23.83
CA LEU A 280 -6.44 -20.25 -24.26
C LEU A 280 -6.84 -20.03 -25.72
N ASP A 281 -6.97 -18.78 -26.15
CA ASP A 281 -7.31 -18.42 -27.53
C ASP A 281 -6.18 -18.77 -28.50
N HIS A 282 -4.93 -18.45 -28.17
CA HIS A 282 -3.74 -18.81 -28.95
C HIS A 282 -3.65 -20.33 -29.14
N LEU A 283 -3.73 -21.10 -28.05
CA LEU A 283 -3.69 -22.56 -28.12
C LEU A 283 -4.88 -23.15 -28.87
N THR A 284 -6.10 -22.60 -28.70
CA THR A 284 -7.29 -23.05 -29.42
C THR A 284 -7.15 -22.80 -30.92
N LYS A 285 -6.70 -21.60 -31.32
CA LYS A 285 -6.39 -21.24 -32.72
C LYS A 285 -5.34 -22.18 -33.31
N CYS A 286 -4.22 -22.37 -32.61
CA CYS A 286 -3.12 -23.20 -33.08
C CYS A 286 -3.40 -24.72 -33.08
N ARG A 287 -4.54 -25.15 -32.50
CA ARG A 287 -5.05 -26.53 -32.55
C ARG A 287 -6.31 -26.65 -33.41
N ASN A 288 -6.38 -25.87 -34.50
CA ASN A 288 -7.48 -25.89 -35.48
C ASN A 288 -8.87 -25.68 -34.87
N GLY A 289 -8.97 -24.84 -33.84
CA GLY A 289 -10.22 -24.54 -33.13
C GLY A 289 -10.60 -25.53 -32.03
N CYS A 290 -9.79 -26.57 -31.77
CA CYS A 290 -10.01 -27.48 -30.64
C CYS A 290 -9.84 -26.74 -29.30
N PRO A 291 -10.88 -26.61 -28.46
CA PRO A 291 -10.82 -25.77 -27.26
C PRO A 291 -9.71 -26.18 -26.29
N ALA A 292 -8.79 -25.27 -26.03
CA ALA A 292 -7.72 -25.49 -25.06
C ALA A 292 -8.27 -25.71 -23.65
N LYS A 293 -7.57 -26.55 -22.89
CA LYS A 293 -7.79 -26.82 -21.46
C LYS A 293 -6.55 -26.45 -20.66
N ALA A 294 -6.74 -25.74 -19.54
CA ALA A 294 -5.67 -25.21 -18.72
C ALA A 294 -5.83 -25.58 -17.24
N VAL A 295 -4.71 -25.95 -16.62
CA VAL A 295 -4.58 -26.05 -15.16
C VAL A 295 -3.93 -24.75 -14.67
N ILE A 296 -4.46 -24.17 -13.60
CA ILE A 296 -3.98 -22.92 -13.01
C ILE A 296 -3.44 -23.22 -11.61
N TRP A 297 -2.18 -22.89 -11.32
CA TRP A 297 -1.63 -22.93 -9.96
C TRP A 297 -1.35 -21.50 -9.47
N ALA A 298 -2.00 -21.12 -8.38
CA ALA A 298 -1.79 -19.86 -7.68
C ALA A 298 -2.16 -20.05 -6.20
N HIS A 299 -1.96 -19.04 -5.37
CA HIS A 299 -2.35 -19.09 -3.96
C HIS A 299 -3.88 -19.24 -3.76
N ASN A 300 -4.33 -19.82 -2.65
CA ASN A 300 -5.76 -19.90 -2.29
C ASN A 300 -6.45 -18.52 -2.36
N SER A 301 -5.76 -17.44 -1.96
CA SER A 301 -6.29 -16.06 -2.02
C SER A 301 -6.54 -15.54 -3.43
N HIS A 302 -5.87 -16.10 -4.45
CA HIS A 302 -6.13 -15.80 -5.85
C HIS A 302 -7.21 -16.70 -6.45
N LEU A 303 -7.32 -17.95 -5.99
CA LEU A 303 -8.20 -18.95 -6.62
C LEU A 303 -9.53 -19.21 -5.90
N GLY A 304 -9.67 -18.96 -4.61
CA GLY A 304 -10.95 -19.09 -3.89
C GLY A 304 -11.91 -17.96 -4.24
N ASP A 305 -13.14 -18.24 -4.66
CA ASP A 305 -14.12 -17.24 -5.13
C ASP A 305 -14.30 -16.05 -4.17
N ALA A 306 -13.70 -14.89 -4.49
CA ALA A 306 -13.57 -13.72 -3.58
C ALA A 306 -14.91 -13.18 -3.04
N ARG A 307 -16.01 -13.37 -3.77
CA ARG A 307 -17.38 -13.00 -3.34
C ARG A 307 -17.81 -13.71 -2.05
N ASN A 308 -17.07 -14.72 -1.63
CA ASN A 308 -17.31 -15.55 -0.46
C ASN A 308 -16.23 -15.41 0.62
N THR A 309 -15.42 -14.34 0.56
CA THR A 309 -14.35 -14.02 1.51
C THR A 309 -14.43 -12.55 1.96
N ASP A 310 -13.75 -12.20 3.05
CA ASP A 310 -13.57 -10.79 3.46
C ASP A 310 -12.92 -9.93 2.37
N MET A 311 -12.16 -10.51 1.44
CA MET A 311 -11.50 -9.79 0.35
C MET A 311 -12.55 -9.16 -0.58
N GLY A 312 -13.46 -9.96 -1.14
CA GLY A 312 -14.55 -9.42 -1.95
C GLY A 312 -15.61 -8.69 -1.15
N ILE A 313 -16.02 -9.23 0.01
CA ILE A 313 -17.15 -8.71 0.79
C ILE A 313 -16.81 -7.39 1.50
N SER A 314 -15.63 -7.28 2.09
CA SER A 314 -15.27 -6.17 2.98
C SER A 314 -14.24 -5.20 2.40
N ARG A 315 -13.52 -5.58 1.33
CA ARG A 315 -12.46 -4.74 0.73
C ARG A 315 -12.71 -4.39 -0.74
N GLY A 316 -13.63 -5.06 -1.43
CA GLY A 316 -13.83 -4.89 -2.87
C GLY A 316 -12.71 -5.48 -3.73
N GLU A 317 -11.93 -6.41 -3.16
CA GLU A 317 -10.88 -7.15 -3.86
C GLU A 317 -11.51 -8.27 -4.71
N ILE A 318 -11.29 -8.26 -6.04
CA ILE A 318 -11.64 -9.37 -6.95
C ILE A 318 -10.45 -10.30 -7.10
N ASN A 319 -10.69 -11.54 -7.55
CA ASN A 319 -9.59 -12.47 -7.83
C ASN A 319 -9.84 -13.40 -9.03
N VAL A 320 -8.78 -14.11 -9.44
CA VAL A 320 -8.81 -15.11 -10.52
C VAL A 320 -9.95 -16.13 -10.30
N GLY A 321 -10.13 -16.61 -9.07
CA GLY A 321 -11.18 -17.57 -8.70
C GLY A 321 -12.60 -17.11 -9.05
N GLN A 322 -12.94 -15.88 -8.65
CA GLN A 322 -14.20 -15.25 -9.00
C GLN A 322 -14.33 -15.06 -10.51
N LEU A 323 -13.34 -14.42 -11.14
CA LEU A 323 -13.40 -14.02 -12.56
C LEU A 323 -13.50 -15.23 -13.49
N ILE A 324 -12.80 -16.33 -13.20
CA ILE A 324 -12.89 -17.58 -13.96
C ILE A 324 -14.26 -18.23 -13.78
N ARG A 325 -14.86 -18.18 -12.59
CA ARG A 325 -16.22 -18.69 -12.39
C ARG A 325 -17.28 -17.85 -13.09
N GLU A 326 -17.09 -16.54 -13.17
CA GLU A 326 -17.97 -15.63 -13.92
C GLU A 326 -17.87 -15.84 -15.43
N GLN A 327 -16.67 -16.13 -15.96
CA GLN A 327 -16.45 -16.33 -17.39
C GLN A 327 -16.74 -17.76 -17.88
N PHE A 328 -16.44 -18.78 -17.07
CA PHE A 328 -16.51 -20.19 -17.48
C PHE A 328 -17.62 -20.99 -16.78
N GLY A 329 -18.17 -20.51 -15.66
CA GLY A 329 -19.21 -21.21 -14.89
C GLY A 329 -18.84 -22.67 -14.61
N ASP A 330 -19.75 -23.59 -14.95
CA ASP A 330 -19.56 -25.04 -14.82
C ASP A 330 -18.47 -25.63 -15.73
N SER A 331 -17.85 -24.85 -16.63
CA SER A 331 -16.62 -25.26 -17.34
C SER A 331 -15.35 -25.06 -16.50
N SER A 332 -15.47 -24.54 -15.28
CA SER A 332 -14.39 -24.45 -14.28
C SER A 332 -14.56 -25.49 -13.15
N PHE A 333 -13.47 -25.76 -12.42
CA PHE A 333 -13.46 -26.52 -11.17
C PHE A 333 -12.33 -26.00 -10.27
N ASN A 334 -12.58 -25.82 -8.98
CA ASN A 334 -11.63 -25.20 -8.05
C ASN A 334 -11.24 -26.11 -6.88
N VAL A 335 -9.95 -26.32 -6.66
CA VAL A 335 -9.40 -27.16 -5.59
C VAL A 335 -8.57 -26.29 -4.64
N GLY A 336 -9.01 -26.13 -3.40
CA GLY A 336 -8.25 -25.43 -2.35
C GLY A 336 -7.40 -26.40 -1.50
N PHE A 337 -6.44 -25.85 -0.77
CA PHE A 337 -5.67 -26.61 0.23
C PHE A 337 -5.83 -25.99 1.62
N THR A 338 -5.59 -26.79 2.67
CA THR A 338 -5.48 -26.32 4.07
C THR A 338 -4.43 -27.13 4.84
N THR A 339 -3.79 -26.53 5.85
CA THR A 339 -2.87 -27.21 6.78
C THR A 339 -3.01 -26.70 8.20
N TYR A 340 -3.03 -27.60 9.18
CA TYR A 340 -3.14 -27.25 10.59
C TYR A 340 -1.80 -26.84 11.19
N THR A 341 -0.71 -27.56 10.91
CA THR A 341 0.60 -27.28 11.52
C THR A 341 1.77 -27.83 10.68
N GLY A 342 3.00 -27.66 11.18
CA GLY A 342 4.22 -28.21 10.58
C GLY A 342 5.26 -27.15 10.30
N THR A 343 5.89 -27.18 9.13
CA THR A 343 6.86 -26.16 8.70
C THR A 343 6.57 -25.62 7.29
N VAL A 344 7.03 -24.40 7.03
CA VAL A 344 6.89 -23.67 5.76
C VAL A 344 8.20 -22.93 5.46
N THR A 345 8.62 -22.87 4.18
CA THR A 345 9.72 -21.99 3.76
C THR A 345 9.16 -20.62 3.40
N ALA A 346 9.50 -19.60 4.20
CA ALA A 346 9.00 -18.25 4.05
C ALA A 346 10.09 -17.22 4.41
N ALA A 347 9.84 -15.95 4.11
CA ALA A 347 10.67 -14.84 4.56
C ALA A 347 9.99 -14.08 5.71
N HIS A 348 10.77 -13.33 6.50
CA HIS A 348 10.21 -12.41 7.49
C HIS A 348 9.71 -11.11 6.85
N GLU A 349 10.40 -10.62 5.80
CA GLU A 349 10.03 -9.40 5.07
C GLU A 349 10.32 -9.53 3.57
N TRP A 350 9.86 -8.57 2.77
CA TRP A 350 10.14 -8.53 1.34
C TRP A 350 11.65 -8.45 1.07
N ASN A 351 12.14 -9.28 0.16
CA ASN A 351 13.56 -9.38 -0.21
C ASN A 351 14.52 -9.87 0.90
N THR A 352 14.04 -10.37 2.04
CA THR A 352 14.91 -11.07 3.00
C THR A 352 15.15 -12.53 2.56
N PRO A 353 16.21 -13.21 3.07
CA PRO A 353 16.41 -14.63 2.83
C PRO A 353 15.22 -15.50 3.24
N ALA A 354 15.14 -16.69 2.65
CA ALA A 354 14.18 -17.72 3.01
C ALA A 354 14.63 -18.47 4.27
N GLU A 355 13.71 -18.78 5.16
CA GLU A 355 13.92 -19.55 6.38
C GLU A 355 12.85 -20.65 6.51
N VAL A 356 13.23 -21.76 7.15
CA VAL A 356 12.29 -22.84 7.51
C VAL A 356 11.60 -22.44 8.82
N MET A 357 10.37 -21.96 8.71
CA MET A 357 9.58 -21.48 9.84
C MET A 357 8.59 -22.54 10.31
N LYS A 358 8.36 -22.63 11.62
CA LYS A 358 7.30 -23.47 12.20
C LYS A 358 5.95 -22.79 12.04
N ILE A 359 4.99 -23.49 11.44
CA ILE A 359 3.60 -23.03 11.35
C ILE A 359 2.98 -23.13 12.76
N VAL A 360 2.32 -22.07 13.21
CA VAL A 360 1.54 -22.08 14.45
C VAL A 360 0.37 -23.07 14.28
N PRO A 361 -0.01 -23.88 15.29
CA PRO A 361 -1.20 -24.74 15.16
C PRO A 361 -2.45 -23.94 14.77
N GLY A 362 -3.26 -24.50 13.88
CA GLY A 362 -4.48 -23.87 13.36
C GLY A 362 -5.45 -23.48 14.47
N ARG A 363 -6.20 -22.39 14.26
CA ARG A 363 -7.05 -21.85 15.32
C ARG A 363 -8.34 -22.65 15.48
N LYS A 364 -8.87 -22.71 16.70
CA LYS A 364 -10.15 -23.38 17.01
C LYS A 364 -11.38 -22.73 16.36
N ASP A 365 -11.25 -21.51 15.86
CA ASP A 365 -12.24 -20.72 15.10
C ASP A 365 -11.92 -20.64 13.59
N SER A 366 -11.02 -21.50 13.09
CA SER A 366 -10.65 -21.58 11.67
C SER A 366 -10.95 -22.95 11.06
N TYR A 367 -11.01 -23.03 9.72
CA TYR A 367 -11.22 -24.28 9.00
C TYR A 367 -10.10 -25.30 9.27
N GLU A 368 -8.86 -24.85 9.47
CA GLU A 368 -7.72 -25.74 9.73
C GLU A 368 -7.87 -26.43 11.10
N GLY A 369 -8.25 -25.69 12.15
CA GLY A 369 -8.52 -26.30 13.46
C GLY A 369 -9.80 -27.14 13.50
N PHE A 370 -10.79 -26.77 12.68
CA PHE A 370 -12.01 -27.58 12.49
C PHE A 370 -11.71 -28.92 11.79
N PHE A 371 -10.93 -28.90 10.72
CA PHE A 371 -10.49 -30.10 9.99
C PHE A 371 -9.52 -30.97 10.79
N HIS A 372 -8.64 -30.38 11.61
CA HIS A 372 -7.82 -31.11 12.57
C HIS A 372 -8.69 -31.95 13.52
N ASN A 373 -9.69 -31.34 14.17
CA ASN A 373 -10.58 -32.06 15.09
C ASN A 373 -11.36 -33.19 14.38
N ILE A 374 -11.80 -32.97 13.13
CA ILE A 374 -12.43 -34.03 12.32
C ILE A 374 -11.44 -35.16 12.01
N GLY A 375 -10.18 -34.82 11.74
CA GLY A 375 -9.11 -35.79 11.53
C GLY A 375 -8.81 -36.63 12.77
N GLU A 376 -8.86 -36.03 13.97
CA GLU A 376 -8.75 -36.76 15.24
C GLU A 376 -9.96 -37.71 15.46
N ASP A 377 -11.18 -37.19 15.34
CA ASP A 377 -12.44 -37.96 15.53
C ASP A 377 -12.53 -39.16 14.56
N LEU A 378 -12.17 -38.96 13.30
CA LEU A 378 -12.22 -39.99 12.25
C LEU A 378 -10.93 -40.85 12.18
N LYS A 379 -9.87 -40.45 12.87
CA LYS A 379 -8.52 -41.04 12.81
C LYS A 379 -7.91 -41.00 11.40
N ILE A 380 -8.05 -39.85 10.72
CA ILE A 380 -7.56 -39.59 9.36
C ILE A 380 -6.87 -38.22 9.33
N SER A 381 -5.53 -38.18 9.31
CA SER A 381 -4.77 -36.92 9.29
C SER A 381 -4.81 -36.18 7.94
N ASN A 382 -4.96 -36.88 6.82
CA ASN A 382 -4.91 -36.28 5.49
C ASN A 382 -6.14 -36.72 4.70
N PHE A 383 -6.88 -35.76 4.15
CA PHE A 383 -8.12 -36.05 3.44
C PHE A 383 -8.52 -34.99 2.42
N LEU A 384 -9.44 -35.37 1.56
CA LEU A 384 -10.09 -34.56 0.55
C LEU A 384 -11.60 -34.54 0.84
N ILE A 385 -12.23 -33.38 0.72
CA ILE A 385 -13.69 -33.23 0.71
C ILE A 385 -14.11 -32.58 -0.61
N ILE A 386 -15.14 -33.12 -1.25
CA ILE A 386 -15.76 -32.59 -2.47
C ILE A 386 -17.12 -32.00 -2.09
N PHE A 387 -17.28 -30.68 -2.27
CA PHE A 387 -18.47 -29.93 -1.86
C PHE A 387 -19.53 -29.86 -2.96
N ASN A 388 -19.09 -29.73 -4.22
CA ASN A 388 -19.94 -29.55 -5.38
C ASN A 388 -19.59 -30.57 -6.48
N LYS A 389 -20.55 -30.77 -7.39
CA LYS A 389 -20.35 -31.30 -8.75
C LYS A 389 -19.91 -32.77 -8.83
N ILE A 390 -20.89 -33.67 -8.75
CA ILE A 390 -20.86 -34.97 -9.44
C ILE A 390 -22.15 -35.02 -10.26
N ASN A 391 -22.08 -35.40 -11.54
CA ASN A 391 -23.28 -35.75 -12.30
C ASN A 391 -23.90 -36.96 -11.60
N PRO A 392 -25.17 -36.92 -11.15
CA PRO A 392 -25.74 -37.98 -10.34
C PRO A 392 -25.55 -39.33 -11.03
N SER A 393 -24.91 -40.27 -10.33
CA SER A 393 -24.79 -41.66 -10.78
C SER A 393 -26.17 -42.15 -11.25
N PRO A 394 -26.26 -42.89 -12.37
CA PRO A 394 -27.51 -43.52 -12.79
C PRO A 394 -28.07 -44.49 -11.73
N ASN A 395 -27.29 -44.82 -10.70
CA ASN A 395 -27.71 -45.53 -9.49
C ASN A 395 -28.01 -44.54 -8.33
N PRO A 396 -29.29 -44.37 -7.91
CA PRO A 396 -29.69 -43.37 -6.90
C PRO A 396 -29.22 -43.64 -5.45
N GLU A 397 -28.64 -44.80 -5.16
CA GLU A 397 -28.11 -45.10 -3.81
C GLU A 397 -26.62 -44.79 -3.65
N GLU A 398 -25.82 -44.88 -4.72
CA GLU A 398 -24.40 -44.55 -4.70
C GLU A 398 -24.20 -43.03 -4.65
N SER A 399 -24.98 -42.29 -5.44
CA SER A 399 -24.97 -40.82 -5.49
C SER A 399 -25.34 -40.12 -4.17
N LYS A 400 -25.83 -40.85 -3.15
CA LYS A 400 -26.04 -40.33 -1.78
C LYS A 400 -24.78 -40.31 -0.91
N LYS A 401 -23.69 -40.99 -1.31
CA LYS A 401 -22.45 -41.15 -0.53
C LYS A 401 -21.22 -40.46 -1.14
N GLU A 402 -21.41 -39.60 -2.14
CA GLU A 402 -20.33 -39.15 -3.03
C GLU A 402 -20.09 -37.64 -3.03
N ILE A 403 -21.14 -36.84 -2.82
CA ILE A 403 -21.04 -35.40 -2.54
C ILE A 403 -21.54 -35.15 -1.12
N VAL A 404 -20.89 -34.25 -0.39
CA VAL A 404 -21.46 -33.68 0.85
C VAL A 404 -22.91 -33.27 0.59
N SER A 405 -23.86 -33.75 1.42
CA SER A 405 -25.28 -33.47 1.21
C SER A 405 -25.53 -31.95 1.14
N LYS A 406 -26.51 -31.49 0.35
CA LYS A 406 -26.80 -30.05 0.22
C LYS A 406 -26.92 -29.34 1.58
N ASN A 407 -27.57 -29.99 2.55
CA ASN A 407 -27.71 -29.49 3.93
C ASN A 407 -26.35 -29.42 4.67
N SER A 408 -25.45 -30.38 4.46
CA SER A 408 -24.10 -30.37 5.03
C SER A 408 -23.19 -29.35 4.33
N THR A 409 -23.34 -29.14 3.02
CA THR A 409 -22.61 -28.09 2.26
C THR A 409 -23.09 -26.69 2.65
N GLU A 410 -24.39 -26.50 2.88
CA GLU A 410 -24.95 -25.25 3.42
C GLU A 410 -24.45 -24.97 4.85
N LYS A 411 -24.39 -25.98 5.72
CA LYS A 411 -23.74 -25.83 7.03
C LYS A 411 -22.21 -25.55 6.93
N LEU A 412 -21.51 -26.10 5.93
CA LEU A 412 -20.10 -25.75 5.59
C LEU A 412 -19.98 -24.39 4.88
N SER A 413 -21.08 -23.68 4.67
CA SER A 413 -21.11 -22.31 4.16
C SER A 413 -21.22 -21.27 5.29
N GLU A 414 -21.22 -21.70 6.57
CA GLU A 414 -21.03 -20.79 7.70
C GLU A 414 -19.62 -20.18 7.65
N PRO A 415 -19.45 -18.86 7.80
CA PRO A 415 -18.14 -18.22 7.71
C PRO A 415 -17.25 -18.58 8.90
N LEU A 416 -16.06 -19.10 8.61
CA LEU A 416 -14.97 -19.34 9.57
C LEU A 416 -13.70 -18.64 9.08
N LEU A 417 -12.66 -18.60 9.91
CA LEU A 417 -11.35 -18.11 9.46
C LEU A 417 -10.67 -19.13 8.52
N GLU A 418 -10.01 -18.65 7.48
CA GLU A 418 -9.14 -19.43 6.59
C GLU A 418 -7.71 -18.88 6.63
N ARG A 419 -6.73 -19.78 6.66
CA ARG A 419 -5.29 -19.46 6.70
C ARG A 419 -4.73 -19.22 5.30
N ALA A 420 -3.98 -18.13 5.15
CA ALA A 420 -3.22 -17.79 3.95
C ALA A 420 -1.79 -17.34 4.30
N ILE A 421 -0.80 -18.19 4.00
CA ILE A 421 0.63 -17.91 4.23
C ILE A 421 1.33 -17.66 2.89
N GLY A 422 1.41 -16.39 2.49
CA GLY A 422 2.15 -16.00 1.29
C GLY A 422 3.67 -16.19 1.42
N VAL A 423 4.41 -15.45 0.60
CA VAL A 423 5.89 -15.50 0.56
C VAL A 423 6.55 -14.98 1.84
N ILE A 424 5.78 -14.25 2.65
CA ILE A 424 6.14 -13.76 3.98
C ILE A 424 5.30 -14.49 5.03
N TYR A 425 5.92 -14.91 6.14
CA TYR A 425 5.21 -15.45 7.29
C TYR A 425 5.59 -14.74 8.59
N ARG A 426 4.57 -14.37 9.37
CA ARG A 426 4.70 -13.65 10.65
C ARG A 426 3.95 -14.42 11.76
N PRO A 427 4.57 -15.46 12.37
CA PRO A 427 3.94 -16.29 13.40
C PRO A 427 3.32 -15.48 14.55
N ASN A 428 4.04 -14.46 15.02
CA ASN A 428 3.65 -13.63 16.17
C ASN A 428 2.38 -12.79 15.94
N THR A 429 1.98 -12.60 14.68
CA THR A 429 0.80 -11.81 14.29
C THR A 429 -0.18 -12.61 13.43
N GLU A 430 -0.08 -13.94 13.40
CA GLU A 430 -0.72 -14.77 12.36
C GLU A 430 -2.22 -14.51 12.20
N ARG A 431 -2.97 -14.32 13.29
CA ARG A 431 -4.41 -13.98 13.25
C ARG A 431 -4.72 -12.69 12.45
N TRP A 432 -3.81 -11.73 12.43
CA TRP A 432 -4.01 -10.44 11.74
C TRP A 432 -3.39 -10.43 10.34
N SER A 433 -2.29 -11.15 10.13
CA SER A 433 -1.54 -11.12 8.86
C SER A 433 -1.82 -12.29 7.92
N HIS A 434 -2.38 -13.40 8.40
CA HIS A 434 -2.53 -14.66 7.64
C HIS A 434 -3.91 -15.31 7.80
N TYR A 435 -4.91 -14.60 8.32
CA TYR A 435 -6.28 -15.11 8.47
C TYR A 435 -7.32 -14.10 8.01
N PHE A 436 -8.27 -14.56 7.19
CA PHE A 436 -9.46 -13.82 6.77
C PHE A 436 -10.72 -14.68 6.98
N SER A 437 -11.90 -14.08 7.10
CA SER A 437 -13.17 -14.82 7.16
C SER A 437 -13.60 -15.25 5.76
N ALA A 438 -14.08 -16.50 5.66
CA ALA A 438 -14.34 -17.13 4.38
C ALA A 438 -15.43 -18.21 4.47
N LYS A 439 -16.12 -18.47 3.36
CA LYS A 439 -17.07 -19.59 3.20
C LYS A 439 -16.45 -20.64 2.28
N LEU A 440 -15.72 -21.59 2.86
CA LEU A 440 -14.82 -22.50 2.15
C LEU A 440 -15.52 -23.30 1.03
N SER A 441 -16.70 -23.85 1.32
CA SER A 441 -17.53 -24.60 0.36
C SER A 441 -18.18 -23.76 -0.74
N LYS A 442 -18.06 -22.44 -0.66
CA LYS A 442 -18.45 -21.50 -1.72
C LYS A 442 -17.25 -20.99 -2.50
N GLN A 443 -16.06 -20.89 -1.89
CA GLN A 443 -14.82 -20.58 -2.59
C GLN A 443 -14.37 -21.68 -3.53
N PHE A 444 -14.35 -22.92 -3.02
CA PHE A 444 -13.78 -24.09 -3.68
C PHE A 444 -14.85 -25.14 -3.96
N ASP A 445 -14.63 -25.98 -4.98
CA ASP A 445 -15.48 -27.13 -5.29
C ASP A 445 -15.01 -28.39 -4.55
N ALA A 446 -13.71 -28.45 -4.23
CA ALA A 446 -13.13 -29.43 -3.33
C ALA A 446 -11.97 -28.82 -2.52
N VAL A 447 -11.66 -29.38 -1.35
CA VAL A 447 -10.50 -28.99 -0.53
C VAL A 447 -9.71 -30.21 -0.08
N ILE A 448 -8.39 -30.12 -0.20
CA ILE A 448 -7.42 -31.08 0.33
C ILE A 448 -6.88 -30.54 1.66
N HIS A 449 -7.11 -31.26 2.74
CA HIS A 449 -6.54 -31.01 4.05
C HIS A 449 -5.36 -31.95 4.31
N LEU A 450 -4.21 -31.36 4.65
CA LEU A 450 -3.02 -32.06 5.10
C LEU A 450 -2.67 -31.54 6.51
N ASP A 451 -2.94 -32.32 7.55
CA ASP A 451 -2.87 -31.84 8.94
C ASP A 451 -1.46 -31.38 9.36
N VAL A 452 -0.43 -32.11 8.91
CA VAL A 452 0.98 -31.78 9.19
C VAL A 452 1.79 -31.73 7.89
N THR A 453 2.35 -30.56 7.59
CA THR A 453 3.12 -30.30 6.35
C THR A 453 4.58 -29.91 6.61
N LYS A 454 5.42 -29.94 5.57
CA LYS A 454 6.85 -29.63 5.64
C LYS A 454 7.24 -28.49 4.71
N ALA A 455 8.25 -27.74 5.13
CA ALA A 455 8.86 -26.68 4.36
C ALA A 455 9.47 -27.19 3.04
N ILE A 456 9.23 -26.47 1.95
CA ILE A 456 9.75 -26.79 0.61
C ILE A 456 11.25 -26.48 0.49
N MET A 457 12.00 -27.34 -0.20
CA MET A 457 13.47 -27.24 -0.25
C MET A 457 13.92 -26.41 -1.47
N PRO A 458 14.56 -25.24 -1.28
CA PRO A 458 15.13 -24.47 -2.39
C PRO A 458 16.31 -25.21 -3.01
N ILE A 459 16.47 -25.13 -4.34
CA ILE A 459 17.63 -25.70 -5.05
C ILE A 459 18.92 -25.01 -4.59
N ASP A 460 18.87 -23.69 -4.48
CA ASP A 460 19.98 -22.86 -4.03
C ASP A 460 20.08 -22.92 -2.50
N LYS A 461 20.94 -23.80 -1.99
CA LYS A 461 21.20 -23.94 -0.54
C LYS A 461 21.81 -22.66 0.04
N PHE A 462 20.96 -21.75 0.51
CA PHE A 462 21.38 -20.57 1.25
C PHE A 462 22.21 -20.96 2.48
N LYS A 463 23.19 -20.14 2.86
CA LYS A 463 24.08 -20.38 4.02
C LYS A 463 23.36 -20.45 5.38
N ALA A 464 22.06 -20.20 5.43
CA ALA A 464 21.21 -20.28 6.62
C ALA A 464 20.51 -21.65 6.81
N PHE A 465 20.65 -22.60 5.89
CA PHE A 465 19.98 -23.90 5.97
C PHE A 465 20.61 -24.85 7.02
N LYS A 466 20.49 -24.49 8.30
CA LYS A 466 20.63 -25.43 9.41
C LYS A 466 19.29 -26.10 9.66
N ARG A 467 19.32 -27.42 9.71
CA ARG A 467 18.24 -28.25 10.23
C ARG A 467 18.47 -28.36 11.72
N ASP A 468 17.66 -27.70 12.53
CA ASP A 468 17.77 -27.80 13.99
C ASP A 468 17.21 -29.15 14.43
N GLU A 469 18.11 -30.12 14.59
CA GLU A 469 17.91 -31.28 15.44
C GLU A 469 18.48 -30.98 16.84
N GLU A 470 17.72 -31.39 17.85
CA GLU A 470 17.99 -31.37 19.29
C GLU A 470 17.95 -30.02 20.03
N GLU A 471 17.41 -30.11 21.25
CA GLU A 471 17.19 -29.02 22.18
C GLU A 471 18.51 -28.36 22.61
N ASN A 472 18.59 -27.04 22.56
CA ASN A 472 19.22 -26.24 23.62
C ASN A 472 18.80 -24.77 23.52
N VAL A 473 18.45 -24.19 24.66
CA VAL A 473 18.07 -22.77 24.79
C VAL A 473 19.31 -21.90 24.54
N PRO A 474 19.32 -20.96 23.57
CA PRO A 474 20.47 -20.10 23.35
C PRO A 474 20.54 -19.00 24.41
N GLU A 475 21.53 -19.11 25.30
CA GLU A 475 21.92 -18.01 26.19
C GLU A 475 22.38 -16.76 25.40
N VAL A 476 22.28 -15.62 26.09
CA VAL A 476 22.73 -14.28 25.67
C VAL A 476 24.06 -14.30 24.92
N PHE A 477 24.05 -13.78 23.69
CA PHE A 477 25.20 -13.82 22.78
C PHE A 477 26.40 -13.01 23.31
N ASN A 478 27.45 -13.72 23.74
CA ASN A 478 28.58 -13.12 24.47
C ASN A 478 29.63 -12.51 23.53
N ILE A 479 29.94 -11.22 23.74
CA ILE A 479 30.75 -10.36 22.85
C ILE A 479 32.22 -10.82 22.71
N THR A 480 32.71 -11.70 23.59
CA THR A 480 34.11 -12.15 23.62
C THR A 480 34.57 -12.98 22.43
N MET A 481 33.68 -13.62 21.66
CA MET A 481 34.09 -14.48 20.53
C MET A 481 34.57 -13.68 19.29
N LEU A 482 34.03 -12.48 19.07
CA LEU A 482 34.42 -11.64 17.91
C LEU A 482 35.87 -11.16 18.02
N ILE A 483 36.35 -10.94 19.26
CA ILE A 483 37.68 -10.42 19.56
C ILE A 483 38.79 -11.43 19.21
N LYS A 484 38.52 -12.74 19.31
CA LYS A 484 39.51 -13.78 18.99
C LYS A 484 39.70 -14.04 17.48
N ARG A 485 38.76 -13.65 16.62
CA ARG A 485 38.82 -13.94 15.17
C ARG A 485 39.43 -12.83 14.30
N PHE A 486 39.56 -11.62 14.85
CA PHE A 486 40.26 -10.49 14.19
C PHE A 486 41.73 -10.31 14.59
N GLY A 487 42.24 -11.16 15.51
CA GLY A 487 43.60 -11.03 16.05
C GLY A 487 44.76 -11.51 15.16
N SER A 488 44.50 -12.11 13.99
CA SER A 488 45.52 -12.84 13.22
C SER A 488 45.81 -12.34 11.79
N LEU A 489 45.25 -11.20 11.37
CA LEU A 489 45.48 -10.61 10.04
C LEU A 489 45.95 -9.14 10.09
N ILE A 490 46.75 -8.81 11.10
CA ILE A 490 47.58 -7.59 11.12
C ILE A 490 49.03 -7.99 10.92
N ASN A 491 49.45 -8.12 9.65
CA ASN A 491 50.78 -7.70 9.19
C ASN A 491 50.90 -7.78 7.65
N VAL A 492 51.87 -7.04 7.11
CA VAL A 492 52.30 -6.97 5.69
C VAL A 492 51.47 -6.04 4.76
N ARG A 493 51.96 -4.79 4.66
CA ARG A 493 52.03 -3.94 3.44
C ARG A 493 50.74 -3.57 2.66
N ILE A 494 49.84 -2.79 3.25
CA ILE A 494 48.96 -1.86 2.47
C ILE A 494 48.95 -0.44 3.10
N CYS A 495 50.13 0.19 3.22
CA CYS A 495 50.28 1.57 3.73
C CYS A 495 51.13 2.50 2.82
N LYS A 496 51.22 2.23 1.52
CA LYS A 496 52.02 3.05 0.57
C LYS A 496 51.34 3.43 -0.76
N VAL A 497 50.07 3.12 -0.96
CA VAL A 497 49.33 3.48 -2.20
C VAL A 497 48.23 4.52 -1.94
N PHE A 498 47.49 4.41 -0.83
CA PHE A 498 46.36 5.31 -0.55
C PHE A 498 46.75 6.75 -0.16
N THR A 499 47.94 6.98 0.37
CA THR A 499 48.41 8.33 0.76
C THR A 499 48.71 9.25 -0.43
N THR A 500 48.84 8.70 -1.65
CA THR A 500 49.25 9.46 -2.84
C THR A 500 48.06 10.04 -3.60
N ILE A 501 46.92 9.34 -3.62
CA ILE A 501 45.74 9.74 -4.40
C ILE A 501 44.96 10.88 -3.70
N GLN A 502 44.87 10.84 -2.37
CA GLN A 502 44.11 11.83 -1.58
C GLN A 502 44.81 13.20 -1.47
N LEU A 503 46.07 13.31 -1.90
CA LEU A 503 46.83 14.57 -1.99
C LEU A 503 46.69 15.27 -3.35
N HIS A 504 46.06 14.64 -4.35
CA HIS A 504 45.95 15.21 -5.70
C HIS A 504 44.64 15.98 -5.92
N GLN A 505 43.52 15.52 -5.35
CA GLN A 505 42.21 16.19 -5.55
C GLN A 505 42.04 17.49 -4.75
N THR A 506 42.67 17.63 -3.57
CA THR A 506 42.65 18.87 -2.78
C THR A 506 43.47 20.03 -3.38
N ARG A 507 44.21 19.79 -4.48
CA ARG A 507 44.99 20.82 -5.18
C ARG A 507 44.34 21.40 -6.43
N ILE A 508 43.21 20.85 -6.90
CA ILE A 508 42.57 21.28 -8.16
C ILE A 508 41.45 22.31 -7.94
N LEU A 509 40.86 22.40 -6.73
CA LEU A 509 39.77 23.35 -6.41
C LEU A 509 40.22 24.69 -5.79
N VAL A 510 41.53 24.98 -5.74
CA VAL A 510 42.08 26.24 -5.18
C VAL A 510 42.73 27.14 -6.26
N SER A 511 42.61 26.80 -7.55
CA SER A 511 43.30 27.52 -8.64
C SER A 511 42.41 28.42 -9.54
N LYS A 512 41.12 28.59 -9.25
CA LYS A 512 40.23 29.56 -9.95
C LYS A 512 39.22 30.27 -9.04
N HIS A 513 39.70 31.16 -8.18
CA HIS A 513 39.42 32.60 -8.28
C HIS A 513 39.95 33.36 -7.06
N LEU A 514 41.02 34.12 -7.28
CA LEU A 514 41.25 35.38 -6.57
C LEU A 514 40.24 36.40 -7.12
N ASP A 515 39.55 37.16 -6.29
CA ASP A 515 40.03 38.50 -5.89
C ASP A 515 39.09 39.18 -4.86
N ILE A 516 39.47 39.20 -3.58
CA ILE A 516 38.92 40.15 -2.59
C ILE A 516 40.07 40.60 -1.69
N LYS A 517 40.67 41.75 -2.03
CA LYS A 517 41.73 42.38 -1.22
C LYS A 517 41.44 43.85 -0.90
N SER A 518 40.17 44.20 -0.72
CA SER A 518 39.74 45.55 -0.35
C SER A 518 38.37 45.58 0.34
N PHE A 519 38.30 45.23 1.63
CA PHE A 519 37.50 45.95 2.66
C PHE A 519 37.71 45.34 4.05
N SER A 520 38.75 45.80 4.75
CA SER A 520 38.96 45.50 6.19
C SER A 520 39.88 46.57 6.79
N ARG A 521 39.30 47.75 7.03
CA ARG A 521 39.81 48.81 7.92
C ARG A 521 38.80 49.96 7.96
N ASN A 522 37.95 49.96 9.00
CA ASN A 522 37.58 51.12 9.82
C ASN A 522 36.39 50.74 10.69
N TYR A 523 36.70 50.17 11.85
CA TYR A 523 35.78 50.15 12.99
C TYR A 523 36.14 51.33 13.91
N HIS A 524 35.11 51.96 14.48
CA HIS A 524 35.19 53.10 15.40
C HIS A 524 35.66 54.46 14.85
N LYS A 525 34.68 55.28 14.45
CA LYS A 525 34.42 56.53 15.18
C LYS A 525 32.97 57.00 15.03
N GLU A 526 32.54 57.74 16.04
CA GLU A 526 31.33 58.58 16.13
C GLU A 526 29.94 57.91 16.25
N ARG A 527 29.12 58.59 17.04
CA ARG A 527 27.89 58.16 17.72
C ARG A 527 26.93 59.35 17.66
N SER A 528 25.63 59.09 17.78
CA SER A 528 24.56 60.02 18.22
C SER A 528 23.79 60.86 17.17
N GLN A 529 22.58 61.25 17.61
CA GLN A 529 21.51 62.05 16.96
C GLN A 529 20.66 61.27 15.93
N ILE A 530 19.41 60.82 16.17
CA ILE A 530 18.17 61.32 16.83
C ILE A 530 17.22 62.04 15.85
N ILE A 531 15.90 61.89 16.10
CA ILE A 531 14.66 62.40 15.43
C ILE A 531 14.04 61.31 14.54
N ASN A 532 12.96 60.59 14.90
CA ASN A 532 11.69 60.86 15.63
C ASN A 532 10.63 61.60 14.80
N THR A 533 9.65 60.85 14.28
CA THR A 533 8.45 61.35 13.61
C THR A 533 7.19 60.63 14.12
N SER A 534 6.83 60.93 15.37
CA SER A 534 5.48 60.74 15.88
C SER A 534 4.75 62.10 15.85
N ASN A 535 3.65 62.20 15.08
CA ASN A 535 2.52 63.17 15.16
C ASN A 535 1.92 63.55 13.79
N VAL A 536 0.94 62.76 13.34
CA VAL A 536 -0.10 63.04 12.31
C VAL A 536 -1.26 62.06 12.64
N LEU A 537 -2.54 62.40 12.81
CA LEU A 537 -3.25 63.68 12.98
C LEU A 537 -4.47 63.46 13.93
N PHE A 538 -4.99 64.56 14.50
CA PHE A 538 -6.33 64.88 15.06
C PHE A 538 -7.37 63.74 15.35
N GLN A 539 -7.96 63.64 16.55
CA GLN A 539 -8.96 64.51 17.23
C GLN A 539 -10.44 64.43 16.72
N VAL A 540 -11.34 64.21 17.70
CA VAL A 540 -12.68 64.85 17.84
C VAL A 540 -13.88 64.26 17.05
N SER A 541 -14.53 63.28 17.70
CA SER A 541 -15.89 63.39 18.27
C SER A 541 -17.13 62.76 17.60
N LYS A 542 -18.04 62.34 18.50
CA LYS A 542 -19.51 62.34 18.42
C LYS A 542 -20.20 61.69 17.21
N LEU A 543 -20.87 60.57 17.48
CA LEU A 543 -22.25 60.34 17.06
C LEU A 543 -22.95 59.38 18.05
N THR A 544 -23.96 59.88 18.75
CA THR A 544 -24.87 59.13 19.64
C THR A 544 -26.26 59.11 19.01
N PHE A 545 -26.89 57.93 18.86
CA PHE A 545 -28.35 57.80 18.62
C PHE A 545 -28.85 56.42 19.15
N PRO A 546 -30.18 56.21 19.33
CA PRO A 546 -30.70 55.90 20.66
C PRO A 546 -31.16 54.45 20.92
N LYS A 547 -31.47 54.18 22.19
CA LYS A 547 -32.26 53.03 22.66
C LYS A 547 -33.72 53.09 22.17
N ASN A 548 -34.25 51.91 21.87
CA ASN A 548 -35.66 51.45 21.76
C ASN A 548 -35.75 50.52 20.53
N SER A 549 -36.48 49.41 20.49
CA SER A 549 -37.34 48.68 21.46
C SER A 549 -37.54 47.27 20.88
N LEU A 550 -37.61 46.18 21.65
CA LEU A 550 -38.87 45.66 22.17
C LEU A 550 -38.62 44.53 23.18
N LYS A 551 -39.36 44.53 24.29
CA LYS A 551 -39.59 43.35 25.14
C LYS A 551 -40.91 42.72 24.73
N LEU A 552 -40.96 41.39 24.61
CA LEU A 552 -42.13 40.51 24.82
C LEU A 552 -41.64 39.06 24.62
N SER A 553 -41.91 38.04 25.42
CA SER A 553 -42.20 37.85 26.86
C SER A 553 -42.59 36.37 27.00
N ASN A 554 -41.97 35.66 27.95
CA ASN A 554 -42.32 34.37 28.53
C ASN A 554 -43.59 33.62 28.05
N SER A 555 -43.41 32.39 27.58
CA SER A 555 -44.06 31.13 28.04
C SER A 555 -43.84 30.06 26.95
N ILE A 556 -43.76 28.74 27.20
CA ILE A 556 -44.33 27.91 28.26
C ILE A 556 -43.28 26.88 28.74
N ILE A 557 -43.29 26.55 30.04
CA ILE A 557 -42.56 25.39 30.58
C ILE A 557 -43.39 24.13 30.34
N LEU A 558 -42.84 23.15 29.63
CA LEU A 558 -43.22 21.75 29.80
C LEU A 558 -41.97 20.93 30.14
N SER A 559 -41.86 20.60 31.42
CA SER A 559 -40.88 19.64 31.90
C SER A 559 -41.28 18.24 31.47
N HIS A 560 -40.32 17.47 30.97
CA HIS A 560 -39.94 16.12 31.43
C HIS A 560 -38.91 15.56 30.45
N HIS A 561 -37.71 15.23 30.92
CA HIS A 561 -37.13 13.90 30.75
C HIS A 561 -35.89 13.73 31.64
N ARG A 562 -35.45 12.46 31.77
CA ARG A 562 -34.59 11.99 32.86
C ARG A 562 -33.16 12.52 32.75
N LYS A 563 -32.54 12.84 33.89
CA LYS A 563 -31.09 12.96 33.99
C LYS A 563 -30.45 11.62 33.64
N PHE A 564 -29.69 11.57 32.55
CA PHE A 564 -28.71 10.51 32.33
C PHE A 564 -27.33 11.07 32.68
N ASN A 565 -26.67 10.48 33.68
CA ASN A 565 -25.33 10.87 34.07
C ASN A 565 -24.35 10.39 33.01
N VAL A 566 -24.00 11.26 32.05
CA VAL A 566 -22.73 11.13 31.34
C VAL A 566 -21.71 11.91 32.15
N THR A 567 -20.84 11.21 32.86
CA THR A 567 -19.66 11.82 33.49
C THR A 567 -18.85 12.51 32.41
N ARG A 568 -18.80 13.86 32.44
CA ARG A 568 -17.83 14.61 31.64
C ARG A 568 -16.43 14.04 31.87
N PRO A 569 -15.60 13.90 30.83
CA PRO A 569 -14.17 13.75 31.05
C PRO A 569 -13.70 14.93 31.90
N THR A 570 -13.13 14.64 33.06
CA THR A 570 -12.49 15.67 33.88
C THR A 570 -11.40 16.33 33.04
N ARG A 571 -11.54 17.63 32.75
CA ARG A 571 -10.42 18.44 32.28
C ARG A 571 -9.31 18.32 33.31
N ALA A 572 -8.29 17.53 33.02
CA ALA A 572 -6.99 17.75 33.63
C ALA A 572 -6.51 19.10 33.09
N PRO A 573 -6.33 20.14 33.93
CA PRO A 573 -5.61 21.32 33.48
C PRO A 573 -4.19 20.84 33.13
N LEU A 574 -3.75 21.12 31.90
CA LEU A 574 -2.35 20.93 31.52
C LEU A 574 -1.47 21.65 32.56
N PRO A 575 -0.32 21.08 32.98
CA PRO A 575 0.73 21.93 33.49
C PRO A 575 1.04 22.93 32.37
N ALA A 576 0.86 24.23 32.64
CA ALA A 576 1.13 25.26 31.64
C ALA A 576 2.53 25.05 31.10
N LEU A 577 2.65 24.81 29.78
CA LEU A 577 3.95 24.69 29.11
C LEU A 577 4.80 25.89 29.56
N PRO A 578 5.97 25.67 30.18
CA PRO A 578 6.80 26.77 30.65
C PRO A 578 6.97 27.81 29.55
N ALA A 579 6.71 29.08 29.84
CA ALA A 579 6.62 30.15 28.84
C ALA A 579 7.92 30.39 28.03
N PHE A 580 9.01 29.70 28.35
CA PHE A 580 10.21 29.65 27.52
C PHE A 580 10.09 28.66 26.34
N LEU A 581 9.30 27.58 26.45
CA LEU A 581 9.11 26.59 25.38
C LEU A 581 8.33 27.16 24.19
N THR A 582 7.43 28.12 24.41
CA THR A 582 6.71 28.80 23.32
C THR A 582 7.62 29.62 22.41
N LEU A 583 8.80 30.04 22.89
CA LEU A 583 9.84 30.67 22.05
C LEU A 583 10.42 29.70 21.00
N PHE A 584 10.34 28.40 21.26
CA PHE A 584 10.83 27.35 20.35
C PHE A 584 9.76 26.84 19.37
N LYS A 585 8.55 27.40 19.40
CA LYS A 585 7.41 27.01 18.55
C LYS A 585 7.32 27.86 17.27
N THR A 586 8.45 27.99 16.58
CA THR A 586 8.59 28.67 15.29
C THR A 586 9.45 27.85 14.33
N ALA A 587 9.24 28.00 13.03
CA ALA A 587 10.08 27.36 12.01
C ALA A 587 11.55 27.85 12.12
N ASN A 588 11.74 29.11 12.50
CA ASN A 588 13.06 29.68 12.77
C ASN A 588 13.79 28.96 13.92
N ALA A 589 13.10 28.59 15.01
CA ALA A 589 13.72 27.84 16.10
C ALA A 589 14.20 26.45 15.66
N VAL A 590 13.42 25.76 14.81
CA VAL A 590 13.82 24.48 14.19
C VAL A 590 15.08 24.66 13.32
N ILE A 591 15.11 25.68 12.47
CA ILE A 591 16.27 25.99 11.61
C ILE A 591 17.51 26.30 12.45
N ILE A 592 17.37 27.09 13.51
CA ILE A 592 18.47 27.46 14.42
C ILE A 592 19.05 26.22 15.13
N VAL A 593 18.20 25.38 15.73
CA VAL A 593 18.65 24.15 16.41
C VAL A 593 19.33 23.20 15.42
N ARG A 594 18.81 23.07 14.20
CA ARG A 594 19.42 22.25 13.14
C ARG A 594 20.77 22.80 12.67
N ALA A 595 20.88 24.11 12.49
CA ALA A 595 22.13 24.78 12.14
C ALA A 595 23.21 24.59 13.24
N PHE A 596 22.83 24.72 14.51
CA PHE A 596 23.73 24.42 15.63
C PHE A 596 24.11 22.94 15.69
N SER A 597 23.17 22.01 15.50
CA SER A 597 23.46 20.56 15.46
C SER A 597 24.50 20.23 14.37
N ASN A 598 24.30 20.74 13.15
CA ASN A 598 25.22 20.56 12.04
C ASN A 598 26.60 21.22 12.28
N LEU A 599 26.63 22.40 12.92
CA LEU A 599 27.87 23.05 13.32
C LEU A 599 28.64 22.21 14.35
N PHE A 600 27.99 21.69 15.38
CA PHE A 600 28.64 20.84 16.38
C PHE A 600 29.08 19.48 15.81
N LEU A 601 28.32 18.89 14.89
CA LEU A 601 28.74 17.72 14.10
C LEU A 601 30.01 17.99 13.30
N SER A 602 30.17 19.18 12.71
CA SER A 602 31.40 19.54 11.96
C SER A 602 32.66 19.63 12.84
N ILE A 603 32.49 19.83 14.15
CA ILE A 603 33.57 19.95 15.14
C ILE A 603 33.95 18.58 15.72
N LEU A 604 33.04 17.60 15.69
CA LEU A 604 33.23 16.24 16.21
C LEU A 604 34.47 15.49 15.65
N PRO A 605 34.85 15.61 14.35
CA PRO A 605 36.13 15.07 13.83
C PRO A 605 37.37 15.61 14.54
N PHE A 606 37.36 16.87 14.97
CA PHE A 606 38.47 17.49 15.70
C PHE A 606 38.54 17.00 17.15
N ALA A 607 37.39 16.69 17.77
CA ALA A 607 37.31 16.09 19.09
C ALA A 607 37.86 14.63 19.13
N LEU A 608 37.78 13.90 18.01
CA LEU A 608 38.28 12.52 17.92
C LEU A 608 39.77 12.38 17.59
N ARG A 609 40.49 13.45 17.22
CA ARG A 609 41.94 13.37 16.96
C ARG A 609 42.71 12.94 18.22
N LYS A 610 43.54 11.89 18.09
CA LYS A 610 44.51 11.46 19.13
C LYS A 610 45.63 12.50 19.27
N ASN A 611 45.43 13.51 20.11
CA ASN A 611 46.49 14.38 20.60
C ASN A 611 46.54 14.29 22.15
N PRO A 612 47.67 13.87 22.75
CA PRO A 612 47.76 13.61 24.20
C PRO A 612 47.54 14.87 25.06
N ASN A 613 47.84 16.06 24.57
CA ASN A 613 47.80 17.29 25.38
C ASN A 613 46.41 17.94 25.49
N THR A 614 45.36 17.36 24.89
CA THR A 614 44.04 18.00 24.77
C THR A 614 42.92 17.36 25.61
N GLY A 615 43.22 16.52 26.59
CA GLY A 615 42.24 15.76 27.39
C GLY A 615 40.99 16.56 27.82
N ARG A 616 41.17 17.68 28.53
CA ARG A 616 40.04 18.53 28.99
C ARG A 616 39.27 19.18 27.83
N ARG A 617 39.95 19.64 26.78
CA ARG A 617 39.30 20.20 25.57
C ARG A 617 38.51 19.13 24.81
N ARG A 618 39.04 17.91 24.71
CA ARG A 618 38.38 16.77 24.08
C ARG A 618 37.09 16.37 24.81
N THR A 619 37.11 16.29 26.14
CA THR A 619 35.89 16.03 26.93
C THR A 619 34.84 17.12 26.74
N ILE A 620 35.24 18.40 26.73
CA ILE A 620 34.32 19.51 26.47
C ILE A 620 33.73 19.42 25.06
N LEU A 621 34.54 19.16 24.03
CA LEU A 621 34.04 19.07 22.65
C LEU A 621 33.09 17.88 22.46
N LEU A 622 33.40 16.70 23.04
CA LEU A 622 32.52 15.53 23.02
C LEU A 622 31.20 15.79 23.74
N PHE A 623 31.24 16.44 24.91
CA PHE A 623 30.05 16.85 25.66
C PHE A 623 29.18 17.82 24.85
N LEU A 624 29.77 18.90 24.30
CA LEU A 624 29.07 19.86 23.46
C LEU A 624 28.42 19.18 22.24
N SER A 625 29.16 18.32 21.54
CA SER A 625 28.67 17.65 20.33
C SER A 625 27.58 16.60 20.54
N THR A 626 27.37 16.13 21.78
CA THR A 626 26.37 15.09 22.08
C THR A 626 25.20 15.63 22.88
N VAL A 627 25.47 16.44 23.91
CA VAL A 627 24.44 16.96 24.82
C VAL A 627 23.64 18.09 24.19
N PHE A 628 24.24 18.99 23.38
CA PHE A 628 23.47 20.06 22.74
C PHE A 628 22.45 19.53 21.72
N PRO A 629 22.78 18.62 20.78
CA PRO A 629 21.79 18.04 19.86
C PRO A 629 20.66 17.29 20.59
N LEU A 630 20.99 16.47 21.59
CA LEU A 630 19.98 15.78 22.43
C LEU A 630 19.07 16.75 23.18
N THR A 631 19.64 17.81 23.78
CA THR A 631 18.86 18.81 24.53
C THR A 631 18.01 19.65 23.59
N GLY A 632 18.53 20.01 22.42
CA GLY A 632 17.78 20.71 21.36
C GLY A 632 16.62 19.89 20.82
N PHE A 633 16.83 18.59 20.55
CA PHE A 633 15.77 17.66 20.19
C PHE A 633 14.72 17.55 21.31
N GLY A 634 15.13 17.40 22.57
CA GLY A 634 14.20 17.31 23.70
C GLY A 634 13.36 18.58 23.90
N ILE A 635 13.97 19.77 23.79
CA ILE A 635 13.28 21.07 23.86
C ILE A 635 12.27 21.19 22.70
N LEU A 636 12.68 20.88 21.47
CA LEU A 636 11.79 20.94 20.31
C LEU A 636 10.65 19.94 20.43
N PHE A 637 10.93 18.67 20.73
CA PHE A 637 9.92 17.62 20.90
C PHE A 637 8.84 18.03 21.93
N LEU A 638 9.24 18.62 23.06
CA LEU A 638 8.31 19.11 24.08
C LEU A 638 7.57 20.40 23.67
N ALA A 639 8.20 21.29 22.88
CA ALA A 639 7.56 22.51 22.37
C ALA A 639 6.56 22.25 21.23
N GLY A 640 6.84 21.24 20.40
CA GLY A 640 6.02 20.83 19.27
C GLY A 640 4.82 19.97 19.66
N LEU A 641 4.89 19.23 20.77
CA LEU A 641 3.81 18.38 21.25
C LEU A 641 2.61 19.21 21.74
N GLU A 642 1.45 19.04 21.12
CA GLU A 642 0.19 19.66 21.54
C GLU A 642 -1.01 18.73 21.33
N GLN A 643 -2.19 19.14 21.80
CA GLN A 643 -3.46 18.47 21.53
C GLN A 643 -4.29 19.28 20.52
N ALA A 644 -4.99 18.60 19.63
CA ALA A 644 -5.94 19.19 18.70
C ALA A 644 -7.18 19.77 19.44
N PRO A 645 -7.69 20.94 19.03
CA PRO A 645 -8.59 21.75 19.89
C PRO A 645 -9.99 21.15 20.08
N HIS A 646 -10.46 20.28 19.19
CA HIS A 646 -11.80 19.69 19.25
C HIS A 646 -11.83 18.19 19.58
N THR A 647 -10.77 17.44 19.28
CA THR A 647 -10.67 15.98 19.54
C THR A 647 -9.78 15.63 20.73
N ASN A 648 -8.95 16.57 21.20
CA ASN A 648 -7.86 16.34 22.16
C ASN A 648 -6.78 15.34 21.66
N ARG A 649 -6.74 15.02 20.37
CA ARG A 649 -5.73 14.14 19.77
C ARG A 649 -4.33 14.76 19.89
N TRP A 650 -3.36 13.98 20.37
CA TRP A 650 -1.96 14.41 20.39
C TRP A 650 -1.39 14.53 18.97
N ARG A 651 -0.65 15.61 18.74
CA ARG A 651 -0.01 15.96 17.45
C ARG A 651 1.27 16.76 17.63
N PHE A 652 2.03 16.91 16.55
CA PHE A 652 3.26 17.70 16.51
C PHE A 652 3.14 18.91 15.58
N ARG A 653 3.26 20.13 16.12
CA ARG A 653 3.23 21.39 15.36
C ARG A 653 4.29 22.37 15.85
N PHE A 654 5.22 22.72 14.96
CA PHE A 654 6.36 23.60 15.25
C PHE A 654 6.21 25.03 14.71
N MET A 655 5.08 25.31 14.05
CA MET A 655 4.86 26.52 13.27
C MET A 655 3.86 27.46 13.95
N SER A 656 4.15 28.75 13.97
CA SER A 656 3.22 29.79 14.41
C SER A 656 2.02 29.91 13.46
N PHE A 657 0.96 30.63 13.86
CA PHE A 657 -0.18 30.87 12.98
C PHE A 657 0.20 31.72 11.76
N GLN A 658 1.08 32.71 11.94
CA GLN A 658 1.53 33.60 10.88
C GLN A 658 2.42 32.88 9.84
N GLU A 659 3.39 32.07 10.29
CA GLU A 659 4.23 31.25 9.38
C GLU A 659 3.37 30.26 8.55
N GLU A 660 2.34 29.65 9.15
CA GLU A 660 1.41 28.78 8.41
C GLU A 660 0.59 29.59 7.40
N LYS A 661 0.08 30.77 7.80
CA LYS A 661 -0.70 31.65 6.93
C LYS A 661 0.11 32.09 5.70
N GLU A 662 1.40 32.40 5.86
CA GLU A 662 2.30 32.76 4.75
C GLU A 662 2.54 31.60 3.77
N LEU A 663 2.76 30.38 4.29
CA LEU A 663 2.92 29.18 3.45
C LEU A 663 1.61 28.80 2.74
N CYS A 664 0.48 28.81 3.45
CA CYS A 664 -0.84 28.55 2.85
C CYS A 664 -1.21 29.60 1.80
N ASN A 665 -0.87 30.89 2.00
CA ASN A 665 -1.05 31.92 0.98
C ASN A 665 -0.14 31.70 -0.24
N SER A 666 1.08 31.20 -0.05
CA SER A 666 2.00 30.87 -1.14
C SER A 666 1.49 29.67 -1.96
N ALA A 667 1.05 28.61 -1.28
CA ALA A 667 0.45 27.42 -1.90
C ALA A 667 -0.87 27.76 -2.63
N PHE A 668 -1.71 28.60 -2.02
CA PHE A 668 -2.90 29.16 -2.66
C PHE A 668 -2.53 29.94 -3.93
N SER A 669 -1.52 30.81 -3.88
CA SER A 669 -1.13 31.64 -5.03
C SER A 669 -0.68 30.83 -6.23
N LEU A 670 -0.01 29.70 -6.02
CA LEU A 670 0.38 28.77 -7.10
C LEU A 670 -0.85 28.16 -7.78
N ASN A 671 -1.82 27.64 -7.02
CA ASN A 671 -3.06 27.07 -7.54
C ASN A 671 -3.97 28.15 -8.17
N TYR A 672 -4.10 29.31 -7.51
CA TYR A 672 -4.87 30.45 -8.00
C TYR A 672 -4.37 30.92 -9.36
N ASN A 673 -3.05 31.01 -9.57
CA ASN A 673 -2.48 31.41 -10.86
C ASN A 673 -2.77 30.40 -11.99
N GLN A 674 -2.91 29.11 -11.69
CA GLN A 674 -3.30 28.08 -12.65
C GLN A 674 -4.77 28.22 -13.10
N PHE A 675 -5.67 28.61 -12.18
CA PHE A 675 -7.11 28.69 -12.43
C PHE A 675 -7.64 30.12 -12.61
N LYS A 676 -6.79 31.14 -12.55
CA LYS A 676 -7.16 32.57 -12.50
C LYS A 676 -8.19 32.98 -13.54
N ASP A 677 -8.00 32.55 -14.79
CA ASP A 677 -8.86 32.91 -15.92
C ASP A 677 -10.16 32.06 -15.99
N LYS A 678 -10.29 31.04 -15.13
CA LYS A 678 -11.48 30.21 -14.93
C LYS A 678 -12.27 30.56 -13.66
N ILE A 679 -11.76 31.41 -12.77
CA ILE A 679 -12.47 31.76 -11.53
C ILE A 679 -13.71 32.59 -11.87
N LEU A 680 -14.86 32.16 -11.36
CA LEU A 680 -16.14 32.84 -11.53
C LEU A 680 -16.19 34.16 -10.77
N GLY A 681 -16.87 35.14 -11.36
CA GLY A 681 -17.14 36.43 -10.73
C GLY A 681 -18.05 36.33 -9.50
N ASP A 682 -18.05 37.38 -8.68
CA ASP A 682 -18.89 37.50 -7.48
C ASP A 682 -20.39 37.60 -7.78
N ASP A 683 -20.75 37.94 -9.02
CA ASP A 683 -22.11 38.06 -9.56
C ASP A 683 -22.69 36.72 -10.05
N ARG A 684 -21.86 35.68 -10.18
CA ARG A 684 -22.27 34.36 -10.68
C ARG A 684 -23.09 33.60 -9.65
N ILE A 685 -24.16 32.96 -10.10
CA ILE A 685 -25.10 32.25 -9.22
C ILE A 685 -24.43 31.11 -8.45
N GLU A 686 -23.44 30.46 -9.06
CA GLU A 686 -22.62 29.42 -8.45
C GLU A 686 -21.75 29.98 -7.31
N THR A 687 -21.13 31.15 -7.52
CA THR A 687 -20.35 31.86 -6.49
C THR A 687 -21.24 32.34 -5.34
N ILE A 688 -22.42 32.89 -5.65
CA ILE A 688 -23.40 33.33 -4.66
C ILE A 688 -23.91 32.15 -3.82
N PHE A 689 -24.23 31.02 -4.45
CA PHE A 689 -24.70 29.80 -3.80
C PHE A 689 -23.64 29.22 -2.85
N VAL A 690 -22.41 29.00 -3.32
CA VAL A 690 -21.31 28.54 -2.47
C VAL A 690 -21.06 29.50 -1.31
N ARG A 691 -21.04 30.81 -1.57
CA ARG A 691 -20.84 31.83 -0.53
C ARG A 691 -21.99 31.87 0.48
N HIS A 692 -23.23 31.56 0.08
CA HIS A 692 -24.37 31.40 1.00
C HIS A 692 -24.12 30.27 1.99
N VAL A 693 -23.77 29.08 1.50
CA VAL A 693 -23.54 27.90 2.36
C VAL A 693 -22.37 28.12 3.31
N VAL A 694 -21.25 28.67 2.84
CA VAL A 694 -20.11 29.04 3.69
C VAL A 694 -20.51 30.04 4.77
N ASN A 695 -21.23 31.09 4.41
CA ASN A 695 -21.70 32.10 5.37
C ASN A 695 -22.69 31.52 6.40
N ASN A 696 -23.47 30.50 6.04
CA ASN A 696 -24.31 29.77 6.99
C ASN A 696 -23.45 28.92 7.93
N LEU A 697 -22.50 28.12 7.40
CA LEU A 697 -21.58 27.30 8.20
C LEU A 697 -20.76 28.13 9.21
N VAL A 698 -20.31 29.31 8.80
CA VAL A 698 -19.54 30.22 9.68
C VAL A 698 -20.38 30.74 10.86
N LYS A 699 -21.72 30.74 10.79
CA LYS A 699 -22.58 31.12 11.94
C LYS A 699 -22.43 30.15 13.11
N GLY A 700 -22.13 28.86 12.85
CA GLY A 700 -21.87 27.84 13.88
C GLY A 700 -20.54 28.04 14.64
N LEU A 701 -19.67 28.95 14.20
CA LEU A 701 -18.38 29.25 14.84
C LEU A 701 -18.48 30.45 15.79
N SER A 702 -17.66 30.46 16.84
CA SER A 702 -17.53 31.57 17.78
C SER A 702 -16.56 32.65 17.27
N ASP A 703 -16.99 33.91 17.35
CA ASP A 703 -16.37 35.07 16.68
C ASP A 703 -14.88 35.28 17.04
N ASP A 704 -14.47 35.01 18.29
CA ASP A 704 -13.13 35.35 18.78
C ASP A 704 -12.08 34.23 18.70
N LEU A 705 -12.48 32.95 18.54
CA LEU A 705 -11.57 31.82 18.84
C LEU A 705 -11.59 30.63 17.86
N MET A 706 -12.37 30.64 16.78
CA MET A 706 -12.46 29.49 15.86
C MET A 706 -12.90 28.19 16.57
N VAL A 707 -13.73 28.30 17.61
CA VAL A 707 -14.30 27.15 18.33
C VAL A 707 -15.77 27.01 17.94
N LEU A 708 -16.20 25.77 17.72
CA LEU A 708 -17.62 25.41 17.58
C LEU A 708 -18.45 26.02 18.73
N LYS A 709 -19.51 26.76 18.40
CA LYS A 709 -20.41 27.32 19.43
C LYS A 709 -21.00 26.18 20.25
N THR A 710 -20.96 26.32 21.58
CA THR A 710 -21.72 25.44 22.48
C THR A 710 -22.95 26.21 22.95
N TYR A 711 -24.14 25.72 22.63
CA TYR A 711 -25.38 26.26 23.17
C TYR A 711 -25.38 26.06 24.70
N LYS A 712 -25.22 27.17 25.44
CA LYS A 712 -25.44 27.17 26.88
C LYS A 712 -26.94 27.16 27.12
N LEU A 713 -27.45 26.05 27.67
CA LEU A 713 -28.72 26.04 28.39
C LEU A 713 -28.74 27.18 29.42
N GLU A 714 -29.63 28.16 29.23
CA GLU A 714 -29.89 29.19 30.23
C GLU A 714 -30.42 28.53 31.50
N GLY A 715 -29.72 28.67 32.63
CA GLY A 715 -30.22 28.15 33.92
C GLY A 715 -29.21 27.53 34.88
N LEU A 716 -27.90 27.55 34.62
CA LEU A 716 -26.89 27.08 35.58
C LEU A 716 -25.83 28.15 35.86
N ASN A 717 -25.75 28.57 37.13
CA ASN A 717 -24.74 29.50 37.64
C ASN A 717 -23.32 28.97 37.36
N TYR A 718 -22.48 29.83 36.81
CA TYR A 718 -21.10 29.51 36.43
C TYR A 718 -20.13 29.92 37.54
N ASP A 719 -19.39 28.96 38.09
CA ASP A 719 -18.34 29.24 39.08
C ASP A 719 -17.14 29.90 38.37
N SER A 720 -16.73 31.06 38.87
CA SER A 720 -15.98 32.08 38.13
C SER A 720 -14.46 31.90 38.22
N ASN A 721 -13.96 30.68 37.96
CA ASN A 721 -12.54 30.32 38.17
C ASN A 721 -11.80 29.83 36.91
N VAL A 722 -12.34 30.06 35.70
CA VAL A 722 -11.55 30.01 34.47
C VAL A 722 -11.03 31.42 34.18
N LYS A 723 -9.78 31.67 34.54
CA LYS A 723 -9.09 32.93 34.24
C LYS A 723 -8.78 33.01 32.74
N ILE A 724 -9.69 33.61 31.97
CA ILE A 724 -9.46 33.95 30.57
C ILE A 724 -8.24 34.87 30.52
N MET A 725 -7.26 34.55 29.68
CA MET A 725 -6.07 35.39 29.50
C MET A 725 -6.44 36.58 28.60
N GLU A 726 -6.96 37.65 29.19
CA GLU A 726 -7.33 38.90 28.49
C GLU A 726 -6.14 39.72 27.92
N ASN A 727 -4.90 39.20 27.98
CA ASN A 727 -3.69 39.88 27.53
C ASN A 727 -3.00 39.15 26.38
N SER A 728 -3.62 39.23 25.21
CA SER A 728 -2.93 39.25 23.91
C SER A 728 -3.80 40.08 22.96
N GLU A 729 -3.20 40.99 22.19
CA GLU A 729 -3.91 41.75 21.17
C GLU A 729 -4.65 40.77 20.24
N VAL A 730 -5.99 40.77 20.30
CA VAL A 730 -6.81 39.86 19.49
C VAL A 730 -6.76 40.33 18.05
N GLU A 731 -5.78 39.80 17.32
CA GLU A 731 -5.61 40.01 15.90
C GLU A 731 -6.91 39.56 15.19
N LYS A 732 -7.68 40.53 14.67
CA LYS A 732 -8.98 40.25 14.05
C LYS A 732 -8.79 39.26 12.90
N LEU A 733 -9.26 38.05 13.12
CA LEU A 733 -9.00 36.94 12.24
C LEU A 733 -9.77 37.13 10.92
N GLU A 734 -9.08 36.97 9.77
CA GLU A 734 -9.68 37.18 8.44
C GLU A 734 -10.86 36.23 8.17
N PRO A 735 -11.90 36.67 7.45
CA PRO A 735 -13.03 35.81 7.08
C PRO A 735 -12.60 34.69 6.15
N PHE A 736 -13.39 33.62 6.07
CA PHE A 736 -13.22 32.60 5.04
C PHE A 736 -13.48 33.20 3.65
N VAL A 737 -12.64 32.87 2.68
CA VAL A 737 -12.77 33.35 1.29
C VAL A 737 -12.88 32.15 0.36
N VAL A 738 -13.92 32.11 -0.47
CA VAL A 738 -14.16 30.97 -1.36
C VAL A 738 -14.17 31.38 -2.82
N TYR A 739 -13.48 30.59 -3.63
CA TYR A 739 -13.30 30.78 -5.07
C TYR A 739 -13.97 29.61 -5.79
N VAL A 740 -14.87 29.91 -6.73
CA VAL A 740 -15.49 28.89 -7.59
C VAL A 740 -14.77 28.89 -8.94
N VAL A 741 -14.24 27.74 -9.35
CA VAL A 741 -13.55 27.56 -10.63
C VAL A 741 -14.53 26.95 -11.63
N ASN A 742 -14.68 27.62 -12.78
CA ASN A 742 -15.48 27.19 -13.92
C ASN A 742 -14.78 26.04 -14.65
N ASP A 743 -14.90 24.83 -14.11
CA ASP A 743 -14.43 23.60 -14.71
C ASP A 743 -15.40 22.48 -14.33
N ASP A 744 -16.17 22.05 -15.32
CA ASP A 744 -17.19 21.02 -15.15
C ASP A 744 -16.63 19.60 -15.18
N SER A 745 -15.41 19.42 -15.71
CA SER A 745 -14.71 18.13 -15.73
C SER A 745 -14.00 17.82 -14.41
N VAL A 746 -13.79 18.82 -13.55
CA VAL A 746 -13.18 18.63 -12.23
C VAL A 746 -14.26 18.63 -11.16
N VAL A 747 -14.44 17.48 -10.53
CA VAL A 747 -15.37 17.28 -9.42
C VAL A 747 -14.55 17.23 -8.12
N ASN A 748 -14.20 18.41 -7.58
CA ASN A 748 -13.33 18.54 -6.42
C ASN A 748 -13.58 19.79 -5.54
N ALA A 749 -13.00 19.81 -4.34
CA ALA A 749 -12.87 20.97 -3.46
C ALA A 749 -11.54 20.90 -2.67
N PHE A 750 -10.95 22.05 -2.36
CA PHE A 750 -9.69 22.15 -1.61
C PHE A 750 -9.70 23.31 -0.60
N SER A 751 -9.22 23.06 0.62
CA SER A 751 -8.96 24.06 1.65
C SER A 751 -7.47 24.41 1.79
N PHE A 752 -7.20 25.67 2.16
CA PHE A 752 -5.86 26.21 2.36
C PHE A 752 -5.63 26.69 3.80
N GLY A 753 -5.80 25.77 4.77
CA GLY A 753 -5.31 25.90 6.15
C GLY A 753 -5.48 27.28 6.80
N ALA A 754 -4.42 27.79 7.43
CA ALA A 754 -4.41 29.10 8.10
C ALA A 754 -4.66 30.31 7.16
N ALA A 755 -4.61 30.15 5.83
CA ALA A 755 -5.02 31.20 4.89
C ALA A 755 -6.54 31.28 4.69
N ARG A 756 -7.32 30.31 5.22
CA ARG A 756 -8.81 30.30 5.23
C ARG A 756 -9.46 30.42 3.86
N LYS A 757 -8.77 29.97 2.83
CA LYS A 757 -9.26 29.95 1.45
C LYS A 757 -9.79 28.58 1.12
N ILE A 758 -10.92 28.52 0.43
CA ILE A 758 -11.48 27.29 -0.14
C ILE A 758 -11.61 27.51 -1.64
N LEU A 759 -11.29 26.49 -2.43
CA LEU A 759 -11.46 26.47 -3.88
C LEU A 759 -12.35 25.28 -4.23
N ILE A 760 -13.43 25.51 -4.97
CA ILE A 760 -14.38 24.48 -5.39
C ILE A 760 -14.64 24.58 -6.89
N PHE A 761 -14.81 23.45 -7.56
CA PHE A 761 -15.02 23.41 -9.02
C PHE A 761 -16.50 23.25 -9.36
N THR A 762 -16.94 23.80 -10.50
CA THR A 762 -18.35 23.69 -10.93
C THR A 762 -18.78 22.24 -11.18
N GLY A 763 -17.86 21.35 -11.56
CA GLY A 763 -18.13 19.91 -11.63
C GLY A 763 -18.59 19.32 -10.28
N MET A 764 -18.06 19.79 -9.15
CA MET A 764 -18.54 19.37 -7.81
C MET A 764 -19.99 19.79 -7.58
N LEU A 765 -20.34 21.04 -7.93
CA LEU A 765 -21.71 21.53 -7.80
C LEU A 765 -22.68 20.75 -8.69
N LYS A 766 -22.26 20.34 -9.89
CA LYS A 766 -23.05 19.50 -10.79
C LYS A 766 -23.22 18.07 -10.27
N ALA A 767 -22.17 17.46 -9.72
CA ALA A 767 -22.23 16.10 -9.18
C ALA A 767 -23.24 15.98 -8.03
N ILE A 768 -23.32 16.98 -7.15
CA ILE A 768 -24.33 17.07 -6.08
C ILE A 768 -25.69 17.64 -6.55
N ASN A 769 -25.88 17.85 -7.86
CA ASN A 769 -27.08 18.46 -8.46
C ASN A 769 -27.49 19.80 -7.79
N TYR A 770 -26.51 20.61 -7.40
CA TYR A 770 -26.68 21.89 -6.69
C TYR A 770 -27.52 21.78 -5.39
N ASP A 771 -27.54 20.62 -4.73
CA ASP A 771 -28.19 20.44 -3.43
C ASP A 771 -27.40 21.17 -2.32
N GLU A 772 -28.10 22.01 -1.54
CA GLU A 772 -27.50 22.85 -0.51
C GLU A 772 -26.98 22.05 0.69
N GLU A 773 -27.71 21.01 1.10
CA GLU A 773 -27.32 20.21 2.26
C GLU A 773 -26.12 19.33 1.90
N PHE A 774 -26.07 18.75 0.71
CA PHE A 774 -24.88 18.04 0.20
C PHE A 774 -23.68 18.97 0.04
N LEU A 775 -23.87 20.21 -0.43
CA LEU A 775 -22.79 21.20 -0.48
C LEU A 775 -22.27 21.55 0.92
N SER A 776 -23.16 21.60 1.92
CA SER A 776 -22.78 21.86 3.31
C SER A 776 -21.92 20.75 3.92
N VAL A 777 -22.10 19.48 3.51
CA VAL A 777 -21.21 18.36 3.92
C VAL A 777 -19.78 18.60 3.41
N ILE A 778 -19.63 18.87 2.12
CA ILE A 778 -18.31 19.05 1.50
C ILE A 778 -17.60 20.26 2.10
N LEU A 779 -18.29 21.40 2.21
CA LEU A 779 -17.70 22.63 2.74
C LEU A 779 -17.42 22.56 4.25
N SER A 780 -18.24 21.86 5.03
CA SER A 780 -17.98 21.69 6.47
C SER A 780 -16.79 20.76 6.75
N HIS A 781 -16.57 19.73 5.92
CA HIS A 781 -15.37 18.89 5.95
C HIS A 781 -14.10 19.71 5.64
N GLU A 782 -14.12 20.53 4.57
CA GLU A 782 -13.02 21.44 4.24
C GLU A 782 -12.75 22.50 5.32
N ILE A 783 -13.81 23.04 5.95
CA ILE A 783 -13.66 23.91 7.12
C ILE A 783 -13.11 23.12 8.33
N GLY A 784 -13.47 21.85 8.50
CA GLY A 784 -12.92 20.94 9.50
C GLY A 784 -11.40 20.82 9.41
N HIS A 785 -10.84 20.63 8.21
CA HIS A 785 -9.39 20.64 7.97
C HIS A 785 -8.72 21.98 8.35
N ILE A 786 -9.39 23.11 8.12
CA ILE A 786 -8.92 24.44 8.51
C ILE A 786 -8.94 24.64 10.04
N LEU A 787 -10.06 24.29 10.70
CA LEU A 787 -10.22 24.39 12.16
C LEU A 787 -9.19 23.54 12.89
N GLN A 788 -9.00 22.31 12.41
CA GLN A 788 -8.04 21.37 12.97
C GLN A 788 -6.60 21.63 12.49
N ARG A 789 -6.38 22.51 11.50
CA ARG A 789 -5.05 22.91 11.00
C ARG A 789 -4.18 21.74 10.51
N HIS A 790 -4.80 20.73 9.89
CA HIS A 790 -4.10 19.52 9.44
C HIS A 790 -2.93 19.84 8.49
N SER A 791 -3.05 20.90 7.68
CA SER A 791 -1.99 21.48 6.84
C SER A 791 -0.64 21.71 7.57
N SER A 792 -0.68 22.04 8.86
CA SER A 792 0.52 22.29 9.66
C SER A 792 1.11 21.05 10.32
N GLU A 793 0.33 19.98 10.45
CA GLU A 793 0.72 18.74 11.14
C GLU A 793 1.67 17.91 10.26
N THR A 794 1.35 17.76 8.96
CA THR A 794 2.21 17.14 7.94
C THR A 794 3.61 17.77 7.91
N LEU A 795 3.67 19.10 7.90
CA LEU A 795 4.93 19.86 7.89
C LEU A 795 5.69 19.74 9.22
N GLY A 796 4.97 19.74 10.36
CA GLY A 796 5.57 19.60 11.69
C GLY A 796 6.25 18.25 11.90
N PHE A 797 5.60 17.16 11.47
CA PHE A 797 6.17 15.82 11.52
C PHE A 797 7.42 15.67 10.64
N ASN A 798 7.38 16.22 9.42
CA ASN A 798 8.53 16.17 8.50
C ASN A 798 9.77 16.84 9.12
N GLN A 799 9.59 18.00 9.76
CA GLN A 799 10.65 18.69 10.50
C GLN A 799 11.15 17.87 11.70
N MET A 800 10.25 17.26 12.48
CA MET A 800 10.62 16.35 13.58
C MET A 800 11.48 15.18 13.10
N MET A 801 11.13 14.55 11.98
CA MET A 801 11.90 13.44 11.41
C MET A 801 13.29 13.86 10.96
N TYR A 802 13.46 15.05 10.36
CA TYR A 802 14.80 15.57 10.07
C TYR A 802 15.65 15.82 11.33
N ILE A 803 15.07 16.37 12.40
CA ILE A 803 15.82 16.60 13.66
C ILE A 803 16.18 15.26 14.33
N LEU A 804 15.27 14.29 14.32
CA LEU A 804 15.52 12.94 14.83
C LEU A 804 16.67 12.27 14.07
N THR A 805 16.67 12.36 12.74
CA THR A 805 17.75 11.89 11.86
C THR A 805 19.08 12.55 12.19
N ASP A 806 19.14 13.87 12.29
CA ASP A 806 20.37 14.62 12.61
C ASP A 806 20.87 14.30 14.05
N THR A 807 19.96 13.95 14.96
CA THR A 807 20.28 13.48 16.32
C THR A 807 20.82 12.03 16.32
N LEU A 808 20.20 11.12 15.57
CA LEU A 808 20.66 9.72 15.43
C LEU A 808 22.05 9.66 14.79
N ARG A 809 22.31 10.47 13.76
CA ARG A 809 23.65 10.66 13.16
C ARG A 809 24.70 11.02 14.20
N THR A 810 24.35 11.92 15.13
CA THR A 810 25.21 12.37 16.22
C THR A 810 25.53 11.23 17.19
N LEU A 811 24.52 10.46 17.59
CA LEU A 811 24.68 9.33 18.52
C LEU A 811 25.47 8.17 17.92
N LEU A 812 25.22 7.84 16.66
CA LEU A 812 25.85 6.71 15.95
C LEU A 812 27.29 7.00 15.51
N TRP A 813 27.80 8.22 15.70
CA TRP A 813 29.19 8.59 15.38
C TRP A 813 30.23 8.16 16.44
N PHE A 814 29.80 7.49 17.52
CA PHE A 814 30.68 6.96 18.56
C PHE A 814 31.35 5.63 18.12
N PRO A 815 32.51 5.28 18.69
CA PRO A 815 33.81 5.22 17.99
C PRO A 815 34.00 4.05 17.00
N PHE A 816 32.95 3.29 16.68
CA PHE A 816 32.99 2.05 15.88
C PHE A 816 32.83 2.29 14.35
N LEU A 817 32.47 3.51 13.94
CA LEU A 817 31.76 3.75 12.67
C LEU A 817 32.43 4.71 11.67
N ALA A 818 33.65 5.18 11.93
CA ALA A 818 34.37 6.10 11.04
C ALA A 818 34.66 5.54 9.62
N ALA A 819 34.57 4.22 9.42
CA ALA A 819 34.79 3.55 8.13
C ALA A 819 33.52 3.35 7.28
N LEU A 820 32.32 3.46 7.88
CA LEU A 820 31.02 3.20 7.22
C LEU A 820 30.14 4.45 7.11
N GLY A 821 30.65 5.62 7.55
CA GLY A 821 29.90 6.88 7.66
C GLY A 821 29.03 7.27 6.47
N PRO A 822 29.51 7.21 5.21
CA PRO A 822 28.69 7.52 4.04
C PRO A 822 27.47 6.61 3.91
N PHE A 823 27.67 5.28 3.88
CA PHE A 823 26.60 4.29 3.69
C PHE A 823 25.50 4.38 4.75
N ILE A 824 25.85 4.72 5.99
CA ILE A 824 24.87 4.84 7.08
C ILE A 824 24.17 6.20 7.09
N ASN A 825 24.86 7.28 6.70
CA ASN A 825 24.21 8.58 6.49
C ASN A 825 23.17 8.52 5.37
N ASP A 826 23.51 7.84 4.26
CA ASP A 826 22.62 7.61 3.12
C ASP A 826 21.44 6.70 3.53
N TYR A 827 21.68 5.62 4.29
CA TYR A 827 20.62 4.73 4.79
C TYR A 827 19.65 5.46 5.74
N ILE A 828 20.15 6.31 6.64
CA ILE A 828 19.31 7.10 7.55
C ILE A 828 18.53 8.18 6.77
N ASP A 829 19.14 8.83 5.75
CA ASP A 829 18.40 9.74 4.87
C ASP A 829 17.30 9.03 4.09
N VAL A 830 17.58 7.87 3.49
CA VAL A 830 16.59 7.08 2.75
C VAL A 830 15.48 6.58 3.68
N MET A 831 15.79 6.17 4.91
CA MET A 831 14.78 5.80 5.91
C MET A 831 13.91 7.00 6.31
N ALA A 832 14.51 8.16 6.59
CA ALA A 832 13.77 9.37 6.92
C ALA A 832 12.92 9.85 5.75
N GLN A 833 13.44 9.85 4.53
CA GLN A 833 12.70 10.20 3.32
C GLN A 833 11.54 9.22 3.08
N LYS A 834 11.72 7.91 3.32
CA LYS A 834 10.63 6.92 3.25
C LYS A 834 9.56 7.14 4.31
N LEU A 835 9.93 7.48 5.56
CA LEU A 835 8.96 7.77 6.63
C LEU A 835 8.24 9.10 6.41
N ILE A 836 8.94 10.12 5.93
CA ILE A 836 8.39 11.42 5.51
C ILE A 836 7.44 11.23 4.33
N ALA A 837 7.84 10.46 3.31
CA ALA A 837 6.99 10.14 2.17
C ALA A 837 5.76 9.32 2.58
N ALA A 838 5.91 8.31 3.45
CA ALA A 838 4.78 7.53 3.95
C ALA A 838 3.79 8.35 4.78
N TYR A 839 4.26 9.39 5.49
CA TYR A 839 3.40 10.30 6.26
C TYR A 839 2.77 11.41 5.40
N ALA A 840 3.48 11.91 4.39
CA ALA A 840 3.00 12.94 3.46
C ALA A 840 2.20 12.37 2.25
N ALA A 841 2.23 11.05 2.05
CA ALA A 841 1.50 10.34 1.01
C ALA A 841 -0.02 10.38 1.20
N GLY A 842 -0.48 10.35 2.46
CA GLY A 842 -1.83 10.80 2.76
C GLY A 842 -1.82 12.33 2.70
N LYS A 843 -2.54 12.92 1.74
CA LYS A 843 -2.75 14.39 1.71
C LYS A 843 -3.30 14.87 3.06
N TYR A 844 -4.11 14.01 3.68
CA TYR A 844 -4.31 13.88 5.13
C TYR A 844 -4.28 12.40 5.54
N ASN A 845 -3.97 12.11 6.80
CA ASN A 845 -3.98 10.76 7.39
C ASN A 845 -5.44 10.29 7.60
N GLN A 846 -5.73 8.99 7.58
CA GLN A 846 -7.08 8.44 7.87
C GLN A 846 -7.66 8.94 9.21
N LYS A 847 -6.79 9.28 10.18
CA LYS A 847 -7.18 9.89 11.46
C LYS A 847 -7.60 11.35 11.34
N GLU A 848 -6.94 12.11 10.47
CA GLU A 848 -7.23 13.52 10.17
C GLU A 848 -8.50 13.64 9.33
N GLU A 849 -8.73 12.72 8.38
CA GLU A 849 -9.99 12.60 7.63
C GLU A 849 -11.19 12.36 8.55
N LYS A 850 -11.11 11.37 9.45
CA LYS A 850 -12.17 11.12 10.45
C LYS A 850 -12.38 12.30 11.40
N GLU A 851 -11.31 13.04 11.72
CA GLU A 851 -11.37 14.22 12.56
C GLU A 851 -12.01 15.42 11.85
N ALA A 852 -11.74 15.61 10.56
CA ALA A 852 -12.42 16.59 9.71
C ALA A 852 -13.90 16.23 9.51
N ASP A 853 -14.23 14.94 9.32
CA ASP A 853 -15.60 14.44 9.28
C ASP A 853 -16.37 14.73 10.57
N PHE A 854 -15.77 14.43 11.73
CA PHE A 854 -16.40 14.67 13.04
C PHE A 854 -16.65 16.16 13.30
N VAL A 855 -15.64 17.00 13.07
CA VAL A 855 -15.76 18.47 13.27
C VAL A 855 -16.70 19.10 12.24
N GLY A 856 -16.66 18.64 10.98
CA GLY A 856 -17.56 19.08 9.92
C GLY A 856 -19.02 18.73 10.23
N LEU A 857 -19.29 17.50 10.68
CA LEU A 857 -20.63 17.05 11.06
C LEU A 857 -21.22 17.85 12.23
N GLN A 858 -20.39 18.18 13.24
CA GLN A 858 -20.80 19.09 14.32
C GLN A 858 -21.04 20.53 13.82
N LEU A 859 -20.22 21.02 12.89
CA LEU A 859 -20.39 22.34 12.29
C LEU A 859 -21.67 22.45 11.45
N MET A 860 -22.02 21.42 10.69
CA MET A 860 -23.30 21.31 9.98
C MET A 860 -24.48 21.43 10.95
N ALA A 861 -24.46 20.61 12.01
CA ALA A 861 -25.52 20.57 13.02
C ALA A 861 -25.74 21.96 13.64
N LEU A 862 -24.67 22.59 14.13
CA LEU A 862 -24.72 23.94 14.73
C LEU A 862 -25.20 25.05 13.76
N SER A 863 -25.10 24.79 12.46
CA SER A 863 -25.47 25.74 11.40
C SER A 863 -26.88 25.49 10.85
N GLY A 864 -27.59 24.49 11.37
CA GLY A 864 -28.95 24.14 10.96
C GLY A 864 -29.04 23.25 9.71
N TYR A 865 -27.96 22.58 9.30
CA TYR A 865 -27.99 21.58 8.23
C TYR A 865 -28.14 20.17 8.81
N HIS A 866 -28.98 19.34 8.19
CA HIS A 866 -29.38 18.06 8.76
C HIS A 866 -28.23 17.02 8.74
N PRO A 867 -27.66 16.59 9.88
CA PRO A 867 -26.40 15.82 9.90
C PRO A 867 -26.44 14.49 9.13
N LYS A 868 -27.62 13.87 9.01
CA LYS A 868 -27.81 12.62 8.24
C LYS A 868 -27.44 12.79 6.76
N LYS A 869 -27.45 14.01 6.22
CA LYS A 869 -27.03 14.32 4.85
C LYS A 869 -25.56 13.96 4.58
N ALA A 870 -24.72 13.95 5.61
CA ALA A 870 -23.34 13.45 5.48
C ALA A 870 -23.27 11.95 5.19
N VAL A 871 -24.24 11.15 5.68
CA VAL A 871 -24.35 9.71 5.36
C VAL A 871 -25.03 9.52 4.00
N GLU A 872 -26.11 10.28 3.74
CA GLU A 872 -26.86 10.19 2.47
C GLU A 872 -26.03 10.63 1.25
N LEU A 873 -25.11 11.59 1.41
CA LEU A 873 -24.21 12.06 0.33
C LEU A 873 -23.44 10.90 -0.29
N TRP A 874 -22.89 9.99 0.53
CA TRP A 874 -22.09 8.88 0.03
C TRP A 874 -22.94 7.88 -0.75
N SER A 875 -24.17 7.60 -0.33
CA SER A 875 -25.11 6.78 -1.11
C SER A 875 -25.52 7.48 -2.40
N TYR A 876 -25.77 8.79 -2.37
CA TYR A 876 -26.15 9.58 -3.54
C TYR A 876 -25.03 9.63 -4.59
N LEU A 877 -23.79 9.91 -4.17
CA LEU A 877 -22.62 9.91 -5.05
C LEU A 877 -22.30 8.48 -5.55
N ALA A 878 -22.51 7.45 -4.74
CA ALA A 878 -22.33 6.05 -5.15
C ALA A 878 -23.38 5.55 -6.14
N ILE A 879 -24.64 5.99 -6.06
CA ILE A 879 -25.70 5.61 -7.02
C ILE A 879 -25.46 6.26 -8.39
N ASN A 880 -24.92 7.48 -8.41
CA ASN A 880 -24.55 8.16 -9.65
C ASN A 880 -23.22 7.66 -10.27
N LYS A 881 -22.52 6.74 -9.59
CA LYS A 881 -21.27 6.09 -10.05
C LYS A 881 -21.51 5.15 -11.25
N ASP A 882 -22.74 4.64 -11.42
CA ASP A 882 -23.11 3.73 -12.53
C ASP A 882 -23.35 4.43 -13.88
N GLN A 883 -23.31 5.78 -13.93
CA GLN A 883 -23.47 6.57 -15.17
C GLN A 883 -22.19 7.26 -15.64
N VAL A 884 -21.06 7.02 -14.97
CA VAL A 884 -19.79 7.72 -15.16
C VAL A 884 -18.67 6.70 -15.27
N ASP A 885 -17.84 6.79 -16.32
CA ASP A 885 -16.74 5.86 -16.54
C ASP A 885 -15.69 5.93 -15.41
N LEU A 886 -14.95 4.84 -15.20
CA LEU A 886 -13.92 4.76 -14.13
C LEU A 886 -12.79 5.81 -14.29
N GLU A 887 -12.58 6.34 -15.49
CA GLU A 887 -11.65 7.44 -15.79
C GLU A 887 -12.21 8.81 -15.39
N ASP A 888 -13.54 8.97 -15.34
CA ASP A 888 -14.26 10.20 -14.99
C ASP A 888 -14.65 10.26 -13.49
N LEU A 889 -14.13 9.34 -12.66
CA LEU A 889 -14.33 9.37 -11.21
C LEU A 889 -13.89 10.72 -10.63
N PRO A 890 -14.77 11.43 -9.88
CA PRO A 890 -14.45 12.68 -9.23
C PRO A 890 -13.09 12.70 -8.53
N GLU A 891 -12.25 13.69 -8.85
CA GLU A 891 -10.93 13.86 -8.24
C GLU A 891 -11.01 13.99 -6.69
N PHE A 892 -12.17 14.41 -6.16
CA PHE A 892 -12.54 14.33 -4.75
C PHE A 892 -12.43 12.93 -4.13
N TYR A 893 -12.85 11.88 -4.84
CA TYR A 893 -12.68 10.49 -4.39
C TYR A 893 -11.19 10.09 -4.32
N LEU A 894 -10.37 10.67 -5.20
CA LEU A 894 -8.93 10.43 -5.25
C LEU A 894 -8.16 11.22 -4.18
N SER A 895 -8.68 12.35 -3.69
CA SER A 895 -8.07 13.10 -2.60
C SER A 895 -8.46 12.61 -1.19
N HIS A 896 -9.61 11.94 -1.01
CA HIS A 896 -10.09 11.49 0.32
C HIS A 896 -10.50 9.99 0.39
N PRO A 897 -9.57 9.04 0.18
CA PRO A 897 -9.89 7.62 -0.03
C PRO A 897 -10.21 6.85 1.28
N SER A 898 -11.49 6.65 1.61
CA SER A 898 -11.96 5.49 2.43
C SER A 898 -13.49 5.37 2.50
N GLU A 899 -14.13 5.04 1.37
CA GLU A 899 -15.60 5.08 1.16
C GLU A 899 -16.41 4.35 2.27
N HIS A 900 -16.16 3.05 2.53
CA HIS A 900 -16.97 2.28 3.49
C HIS A 900 -16.68 2.61 4.97
N THR A 901 -15.40 2.76 5.34
CA THR A 901 -15.00 3.00 6.74
C THR A 901 -15.37 4.40 7.23
N ARG A 902 -15.54 5.38 6.32
CA ARG A 902 -16.05 6.72 6.65
C ARG A 902 -17.56 6.73 6.78
N ALA A 903 -18.31 6.06 5.91
CA ALA A 903 -19.77 5.96 6.04
C ALA A 903 -20.17 5.31 7.38
N GLN A 904 -19.56 4.18 7.74
CA GLN A 904 -19.77 3.52 9.04
C GLN A 904 -19.39 4.43 10.22
N TYR A 905 -18.28 5.16 10.13
CA TYR A 905 -17.86 6.08 11.19
C TYR A 905 -18.82 7.27 11.32
N LEU A 906 -19.31 7.82 10.21
CA LEU A 906 -20.33 8.88 10.22
C LEU A 906 -21.64 8.40 10.85
N GLU A 907 -22.07 7.16 10.59
CA GLU A 907 -23.20 6.54 11.28
C GLU A 907 -22.97 6.39 12.80
N GLU A 908 -21.75 6.02 13.23
CA GLU A 908 -21.38 5.92 14.65
C GLU A 908 -21.47 7.28 15.38
N VAL A 909 -21.04 8.38 14.76
CA VAL A 909 -21.04 9.72 15.37
C VAL A 909 -22.31 10.54 15.10
N LEU A 910 -23.16 10.10 14.17
CA LEU A 910 -24.42 10.76 13.81
C LEU A 910 -25.33 11.09 15.01
N PRO A 911 -25.50 10.22 16.04
CA PRO A 911 -26.37 10.54 17.18
C PRO A 911 -25.93 11.76 18.00
N GLU A 912 -24.61 12.02 18.08
CA GLU A 912 -24.08 13.20 18.78
C GLU A 912 -24.39 14.48 18.00
N ALA A 913 -24.18 14.45 16.67
CA ALA A 913 -24.50 15.58 15.80
C ALA A 913 -26.02 15.82 15.67
N HIS A 914 -26.84 14.76 15.64
CA HIS A 914 -28.30 14.91 15.66
C HIS A 914 -28.79 15.63 16.92
N LYS A 915 -28.22 15.32 18.08
CA LYS A 915 -28.55 16.04 19.31
C LYS A 915 -28.19 17.53 19.24
N ILE A 916 -27.11 17.89 18.56
CA ILE A 916 -26.69 19.29 18.33
C ILE A 916 -27.60 20.00 17.31
N TYR A 917 -28.26 19.26 16.42
CA TYR A 917 -29.20 19.77 15.42
C TYR A 917 -30.64 19.90 15.95
N GLU A 918 -31.02 19.10 16.95
CA GLU A 918 -32.30 19.21 17.67
C GLU A 918 -32.30 20.35 18.73
N GLU A 919 -31.12 20.81 19.16
CA GLU A 919 -30.90 21.90 20.14
C GLU A 919 -30.83 23.30 19.50
#